data_AF-R7LFG2-F1
#
_entry.id   AF-R7LFG2-F1
#
_cell.length_a   1.000
_cell.length_b   1.000
_cell.length_c   1.000
_cell.angle_alpha   90.00
_cell.angle_beta   90.00
_cell.angle_gamma   90.00
#
_symmetry.space_group_name_H-M   'P 1'
#
loop_
_entity.id
_entity.type
_entity.pdbx_description
1 polymer ?
#
loop_
_entity_poly.entity_id
_entity_poly.type
_entity_poly.pdbx_seq_one_letter_code
_entity_poly.pdbx_strand_id
1 'polypeptide(L)'
;MPVLSTFLLFKQNIILMKYLLTGASLCMALLPSPLFAQGLQLTTDAEKSPALLLSKDTVDVPYETPFANVALQTNAGKFTLEAGKDATWVTPRAEANGNYTFFCTPHYDATQPRLAHFTLKSADGKISRPLVIRQLPNTSAASMADIMLPIASATAESEQPGEGIELSYDGDPSTIYHSSWGGCSLPQNLTYTLKEAAHIDYLVYTPRTGSPNGTFGEVEVFVATADKPNEWKSVAKADCEKKNSSSTILLGEKGIDQVKKVRIQVNTAGNDGSKNFVSCAEMAFYQYNASLTAGLSEYFADALCTSLKGISSEADLVKIGHPYLRQLAYNLLQGNYSTQFRVGEFSCYMNRGTLQQKLKTSAGYDPYENPTGIYFKKDDVIVVFAEGISADYPVNLCIKDFSNAKDIASSGQPESSYPLKNGANVIKAANRGNAYVLYYASQPEGAPKVKLHFALATEQGYFDAARHKNADWQKMLANGPGDNFDFITQRLHVVVPKANAKSVKLQDAEKLAIIYDSLIYREREIMGLPQMNKEPKNHQFARPVSGGMFADGTGAAAAFGSFNEWINPNNFGFWGMAHELGHVNQITPGFKWPGCGETTNNIYSAWVEHKLGATSAFGNGHHRLEDEQSGVNDYSWMRGGRFNAYLEEGVRKGVQWQLQDGPDYHGSAFNNVEVNDQDENGNNLGMITTKSRNFDHFVKVVPFWQLTLYTEECKASPTAFGRMIESYRSDFDAQKFNTSGKQQIEMMKRFCDASKINFLPFFEKAGLLKPVKAFIEDYSRGWLIITQPMIDELKAYVASKNYAEAPAALNYINAYNWRNFRDKVQLAEGTVGTGCTPEENRVCVDNTKWPGAVAYETYNAEGKLIRISVFGLGDAAMSSAKTHVLFPSSENASYIMAVGYDGKRVKCYQK
;
A
#
# COMPACT_ATOMS: atom_id res chain seq x y z
N MET A 1 14.35 10.20 61.13
CA MET A 1 15.01 8.89 61.40
C MET A 1 15.28 8.18 60.09
N PRO A 2 16.53 8.08 59.61
CA PRO A 2 16.86 7.21 58.49
C PRO A 2 18.05 6.29 58.85
N VAL A 3 17.78 5.06 59.32
CA VAL A 3 18.84 4.03 59.50
C VAL A 3 18.39 2.61 59.06
N LEU A 4 17.13 2.38 58.67
CA LEU A 4 16.67 1.00 58.37
C LEU A 4 16.71 0.56 56.90
N SER A 5 16.81 1.46 55.91
CA SER A 5 16.75 1.05 54.49
C SER A 5 18.08 0.55 53.91
N THR A 6 19.21 0.89 54.52
CA THR A 6 20.55 0.51 54.00
C THR A 6 20.97 -0.91 54.42
N PHE A 7 20.38 -1.46 55.49
CA PHE A 7 20.71 -2.80 55.99
C PHE A 7 19.97 -3.94 55.26
N LEU A 8 18.81 -3.68 54.64
CA LEU A 8 18.12 -4.69 53.83
C LEU A 8 18.78 -4.90 52.45
N LEU A 9 19.26 -3.82 51.81
CA LEU A 9 19.99 -3.93 50.53
C LEU A 9 21.33 -4.67 50.66
N PHE A 10 22.03 -4.55 51.80
CA PHE A 10 23.29 -5.26 52.02
C PHE A 10 23.10 -6.76 52.29
N LYS A 11 22.01 -7.17 52.95
CA LYS A 11 21.70 -8.60 53.17
C LYS A 11 21.17 -9.27 51.89
N GLN A 12 20.39 -8.59 51.05
CA GLN A 12 19.95 -9.15 49.76
C GLN A 12 21.13 -9.34 48.79
N ASN A 13 22.10 -8.41 48.73
CA ASN A 13 23.28 -8.56 47.88
C ASN A 13 24.23 -9.69 48.32
N ILE A 14 24.37 -9.94 49.62
CA ILE A 14 25.22 -11.05 50.13
C ILE A 14 24.56 -12.42 49.90
N ILE A 15 23.22 -12.48 49.91
CA ILE A 15 22.47 -13.69 49.60
C ILE A 15 22.51 -13.96 48.08
N LEU A 16 22.35 -12.94 47.23
CA LEU A 16 22.49 -13.05 45.76
C LEU A 16 23.89 -13.56 45.35
N MET A 17 24.94 -13.06 46.02
CA MET A 17 26.33 -13.42 45.74
C MET A 17 26.69 -14.84 46.21
N LYS A 18 26.05 -15.34 47.28
CA LYS A 18 26.19 -16.75 47.71
C LYS A 18 25.47 -17.74 46.78
N TYR A 19 24.34 -17.35 46.19
CA TYR A 19 23.61 -18.19 45.23
C TYR A 19 24.27 -18.23 43.83
N LEU A 20 24.92 -17.13 43.41
CA LEU A 20 25.74 -17.05 42.19
C LEU A 20 26.95 -18.02 42.25
N LEU A 21 27.56 -18.20 43.42
CA LEU A 21 28.67 -19.14 43.62
C LEU A 21 28.23 -20.62 43.58
N THR A 22 27.01 -20.95 44.02
CA THR A 22 26.49 -22.33 43.98
C THR A 22 25.94 -22.73 42.60
N GLY A 23 25.43 -21.79 41.81
CA GLY A 23 24.96 -22.04 40.44
C GLY A 23 26.10 -22.26 39.43
N ALA A 24 27.21 -21.53 39.59
CA ALA A 24 28.38 -21.66 38.73
C ALA A 24 29.08 -23.03 38.84
N SER A 25 28.96 -23.73 39.98
CA SER A 25 29.55 -25.05 40.17
C SER A 25 28.82 -26.17 39.44
N LEU A 26 27.54 -26.03 39.09
CA LEU A 26 26.77 -27.11 38.44
C LEU A 26 26.91 -27.12 36.91
N CYS A 27 27.19 -25.97 36.28
CA CYS A 27 27.50 -25.90 34.84
C CYS A 27 28.88 -26.50 34.47
N MET A 28 29.72 -26.86 35.44
CA MET A 28 31.08 -27.35 35.18
C MET A 28 31.19 -28.85 34.86
N ALA A 29 30.13 -29.65 35.04
CA ALA A 29 30.27 -31.10 35.11
C ALA A 29 29.97 -31.90 33.82
N LEU A 30 29.46 -31.28 32.75
CA LEU A 30 28.98 -32.03 31.57
C LEU A 30 29.31 -31.32 30.24
N LEU A 31 30.58 -31.29 29.84
CA LEU A 31 30.98 -31.04 28.45
C LEU A 31 32.15 -31.98 28.07
N PRO A 32 32.22 -32.48 26.82
CA PRO A 32 33.34 -33.28 26.36
C PRO A 32 34.61 -32.41 26.32
N SER A 33 35.73 -33.00 26.75
CA SER A 33 37.06 -32.39 26.77
C SER A 33 37.36 -31.68 25.44
N PRO A 34 37.59 -30.35 25.40
CA PRO A 34 38.10 -29.73 24.20
C PRO A 34 39.53 -30.23 23.97
N LEU A 35 39.89 -30.56 22.73
CA LEU A 35 41.29 -30.76 22.35
C LEU A 35 42.06 -29.48 22.73
N PHE A 36 42.81 -29.54 23.83
CA PHE A 36 43.61 -28.42 24.31
C PHE A 36 44.81 -28.23 23.39
N ALA A 37 44.98 -27.02 22.86
CA ALA A 37 46.29 -26.53 22.45
C ALA A 37 47.22 -26.61 23.67
N GLN A 38 48.26 -27.45 23.59
CA GLN A 38 49.28 -27.54 24.63
C GLN A 38 49.94 -26.16 24.79
N GLY A 39 49.85 -25.58 25.99
CA GLY A 39 50.68 -24.44 26.35
C GLY A 39 52.14 -24.90 26.36
N LEU A 40 52.92 -24.55 25.34
CA LEU A 40 54.37 -24.72 25.36
C LEU A 40 54.95 -23.77 26.42
N GLN A 41 55.40 -24.32 27.54
CA GLN A 41 56.27 -23.58 28.45
C GLN A 41 57.63 -23.38 27.76
N LEU A 42 58.05 -22.12 27.62
CA LEU A 42 59.40 -21.80 27.20
C LEU A 42 60.35 -22.20 28.34
N THR A 43 61.50 -22.80 28.02
CA THR A 43 62.50 -23.17 29.03
C THR A 43 62.90 -21.93 29.83
N THR A 44 62.79 -22.03 31.15
CA THR A 44 63.23 -20.99 32.07
C THR A 44 64.75 -20.88 32.00
N ASP A 45 65.25 -19.74 31.54
CA ASP A 45 66.68 -19.46 31.37
C ASP A 45 66.98 -18.17 32.13
N ALA A 46 67.76 -18.29 33.21
CA ALA A 46 68.01 -17.20 34.15
C ALA A 46 68.85 -16.05 33.55
N GLU A 47 69.46 -16.25 32.37
CA GLU A 47 70.23 -15.22 31.66
C GLU A 47 69.40 -14.44 30.64
N LYS A 48 68.14 -14.81 30.39
CA LYS A 48 67.25 -14.14 29.44
C LYS A 48 66.26 -13.21 30.13
N SER A 49 66.02 -12.06 29.52
CA SER A 49 64.99 -11.12 29.99
C SER A 49 63.63 -11.84 30.10
N PRO A 50 62.88 -11.60 31.19
CA PRO A 50 61.58 -12.21 31.35
C PRO A 50 60.63 -11.70 30.25
N ALA A 51 59.87 -12.61 29.66
CA ALA A 51 59.01 -12.40 28.51
C ALA A 51 57.66 -13.08 28.74
N LEU A 52 56.60 -12.39 28.32
CA LEU A 52 55.24 -12.91 28.30
C LEU A 52 54.70 -12.70 26.88
N LEU A 53 54.29 -13.78 26.24
CA LEU A 53 53.59 -13.79 24.96
C LEU A 53 52.16 -14.27 25.17
N LEU A 54 51.21 -13.51 24.63
CA LEU A 54 49.80 -13.87 24.58
C LEU A 54 49.47 -14.33 23.17
N SER A 55 48.58 -15.31 23.04
CA SER A 55 48.04 -15.67 21.72
C SER A 55 47.29 -14.50 21.08
N LYS A 56 46.68 -13.61 21.89
CA LYS A 56 46.01 -12.38 21.47
C LYS A 56 46.02 -11.34 22.59
N ASP A 57 46.18 -10.06 22.26
CA ASP A 57 46.03 -8.93 23.21
C ASP A 57 44.56 -8.48 23.36
N THR A 58 43.72 -8.78 22.37
CA THR A 58 42.26 -8.66 22.43
C THR A 58 41.63 -9.99 22.08
N VAL A 59 40.78 -10.49 22.97
CA VAL A 59 40.17 -11.81 22.89
C VAL A 59 38.70 -11.63 22.60
N ASP A 60 38.31 -11.98 21.38
CA ASP A 60 36.91 -12.01 20.99
C ASP A 60 36.23 -13.21 21.62
N VAL A 61 35.17 -12.93 22.38
CA VAL A 61 34.27 -13.94 22.93
C VAL A 61 32.97 -13.90 22.11
N PRO A 62 32.67 -14.93 21.32
CA PRO A 62 31.39 -15.04 20.62
C PRO A 62 30.22 -14.97 21.61
N TYR A 63 29.09 -14.41 21.21
CA TYR A 63 27.91 -14.39 22.08
C TYR A 63 27.35 -15.81 22.33
N GLU A 64 27.30 -16.62 21.26
CA GLU A 64 26.88 -18.04 21.28
C GLU A 64 27.69 -18.90 22.26
N THR A 65 28.99 -18.61 22.33
CA THR A 65 29.97 -19.34 23.13
C THR A 65 30.53 -18.35 24.14
N PRO A 66 29.90 -18.18 25.32
CA PRO A 66 30.20 -17.09 26.25
C PRO A 66 31.51 -17.32 27.01
N PHE A 67 32.50 -17.97 26.40
CA PHE A 67 33.83 -18.11 26.94
C PHE A 67 34.89 -18.13 25.82
N ALA A 68 36.10 -17.71 26.16
CA ALA A 68 37.27 -17.86 25.31
C ALA A 68 38.51 -18.19 26.12
N ASN A 69 39.41 -18.98 25.52
CA ASN A 69 40.70 -19.31 26.09
C ASN A 69 41.80 -18.39 25.56
N VAL A 70 42.72 -18.00 26.43
CA VAL A 70 43.93 -17.25 26.12
C VAL A 70 45.11 -18.12 26.45
N ALA A 71 45.91 -18.43 25.44
CA ALA A 71 47.15 -19.15 25.63
C ALA A 71 48.25 -18.18 26.05
N LEU A 72 48.97 -18.54 27.10
CA LEU A 72 50.11 -17.78 27.61
C LEU A 72 51.40 -18.59 27.40
N GLN A 73 52.43 -17.95 26.87
CA GLN A 73 53.79 -18.48 26.86
C GLN A 73 54.71 -17.53 27.62
N THR A 74 55.49 -18.06 28.55
CA THR A 74 56.39 -17.26 29.36
C THR A 74 57.60 -18.05 29.85
N ASN A 75 58.74 -17.36 30.02
CA ASN A 75 59.95 -17.84 30.70
C ASN A 75 60.09 -17.25 32.13
N ALA A 76 59.08 -16.51 32.63
CA ALA A 76 59.15 -15.67 33.83
C ALA A 76 58.30 -16.17 35.02
N GLY A 77 57.83 -17.43 35.00
CA GLY A 77 57.01 -18.01 36.07
C GLY A 77 55.52 -17.68 35.97
N LYS A 78 54.78 -17.81 37.09
CA LYS A 78 53.31 -17.59 37.12
C LYS A 78 52.96 -16.10 37.10
N PHE A 79 51.95 -15.74 36.32
CA PHE A 79 51.38 -14.39 36.25
C PHE A 79 50.05 -14.32 36.99
N THR A 80 49.81 -13.18 37.65
CA THR A 80 48.53 -12.85 38.28
C THR A 80 47.72 -11.96 37.35
N LEU A 81 46.40 -12.13 37.36
CA LEU A 81 45.47 -11.38 36.53
C LEU A 81 44.72 -10.36 37.41
N GLU A 82 44.87 -9.09 37.12
CA GLU A 82 44.14 -8.00 37.75
C GLU A 82 42.99 -7.53 36.85
N ALA A 83 41.77 -7.51 37.38
CA ALA A 83 40.58 -7.06 36.67
C ALA A 83 40.42 -5.53 36.75
N GLY A 84 40.13 -4.90 35.61
CA GLY A 84 39.72 -3.49 35.52
C GLY A 84 38.32 -3.26 36.11
N LYS A 85 37.95 -1.98 36.29
CA LYS A 85 36.62 -1.60 36.83
C LYS A 85 35.46 -2.03 35.95
N ASP A 86 35.71 -2.20 34.66
CA ASP A 86 34.75 -2.57 33.62
C ASP A 86 34.66 -4.10 33.39
N ALA A 87 35.46 -4.90 34.10
CA ALA A 87 35.52 -6.35 33.96
C ALA A 87 34.52 -7.13 34.85
N THR A 88 33.55 -6.45 35.47
CA THR A 88 32.60 -7.07 36.43
C THR A 88 31.72 -8.17 35.85
N TRP A 89 31.59 -8.24 34.52
CA TRP A 89 30.78 -9.22 33.79
C TRP A 89 31.61 -10.39 33.23
N VAL A 90 32.93 -10.42 33.48
CA VAL A 90 33.84 -11.48 33.05
C VAL A 90 34.43 -12.18 34.26
N THR A 91 34.27 -13.50 34.32
CA THR A 91 34.88 -14.37 35.33
C THR A 91 36.07 -15.10 34.71
N PRO A 92 37.32 -14.73 35.06
CA PRO A 92 38.50 -15.47 34.62
C PRO A 92 38.70 -16.75 35.46
N ARG A 93 39.17 -17.82 34.81
CA ARG A 93 39.60 -19.07 35.43
C ARG A 93 41.00 -19.43 34.94
N ALA A 94 41.94 -19.58 35.88
CA ALA A 94 43.26 -20.11 35.57
C ALA A 94 43.15 -21.62 35.28
N GLU A 95 43.75 -22.06 34.17
CA GLU A 95 43.79 -23.46 33.77
C GLU A 95 45.11 -24.12 34.22
N ALA A 96 45.10 -25.44 34.39
CA ALA A 96 46.26 -26.20 34.88
C ALA A 96 47.50 -26.09 33.97
N ASN A 97 47.31 -25.78 32.69
CA ASN A 97 48.36 -25.61 31.69
C ASN A 97 48.94 -24.18 31.64
N GLY A 98 48.51 -23.27 32.53
CA GLY A 98 48.97 -21.88 32.57
C GLY A 98 48.17 -20.89 31.72
N ASN A 99 47.18 -21.36 30.96
CA ASN A 99 46.26 -20.51 30.22
C ASN A 99 45.19 -19.88 31.13
N TYR A 100 44.48 -18.89 30.60
CA TYR A 100 43.28 -18.35 31.24
C TYR A 100 42.05 -18.57 30.34
N THR A 101 40.96 -19.02 30.93
CA THR A 101 39.64 -19.05 30.28
C THR A 101 38.77 -17.96 30.88
N PHE A 102 38.14 -17.14 30.04
CA PHE A 102 37.29 -16.03 30.46
C PHE A 102 35.84 -16.38 30.17
N PHE A 103 34.98 -16.35 31.19
CA PHE A 103 33.55 -16.62 31.08
C PHE A 103 32.75 -15.32 31.18
N CYS A 104 31.87 -15.06 30.23
CA CYS A 104 31.07 -13.84 30.17
C CYS A 104 29.67 -14.11 30.72
N THR A 105 29.13 -13.19 31.53
CA THR A 105 27.72 -13.23 31.90
C THR A 105 26.82 -12.95 30.69
N PRO A 106 25.54 -13.39 30.70
CA PRO A 106 24.60 -13.06 29.64
C PRO A 106 24.51 -11.55 29.37
N HIS A 107 24.35 -11.19 28.10
CA HIS A 107 24.21 -9.79 27.64
C HIS A 107 23.18 -9.74 26.51
N TYR A 108 21.92 -9.95 26.89
CA TYR A 108 20.86 -10.25 25.94
C TYR A 108 20.70 -9.17 24.85
N ASP A 109 20.69 -7.89 25.21
CA ASP A 109 20.48 -6.78 24.26
C ASP A 109 21.78 -6.25 23.64
N ALA A 110 22.81 -7.11 23.54
CA ALA A 110 24.12 -6.77 23.00
C ALA A 110 24.08 -6.47 21.49
N THR A 111 23.63 -5.29 21.11
CA THR A 111 23.70 -4.81 19.72
C THR A 111 25.09 -4.28 19.35
N GLN A 112 25.94 -4.03 20.35
CA GLN A 112 27.31 -3.58 20.19
C GLN A 112 28.25 -4.44 21.05
N PRO A 113 29.53 -4.59 20.65
CA PRO A 113 30.51 -5.27 21.46
C PRO A 113 30.70 -4.54 22.80
N ARG A 114 30.94 -5.30 23.88
CA ARG A 114 31.36 -4.72 25.18
C ARG A 114 32.78 -5.19 25.54
N LEU A 115 33.52 -4.31 26.21
CA LEU A 115 34.93 -4.50 26.54
C LEU A 115 35.12 -4.67 28.06
N ALA A 116 36.04 -5.54 28.43
CA ALA A 116 36.52 -5.73 29.80
C ALA A 116 38.05 -5.72 29.76
N HIS A 117 38.66 -4.81 30.52
CA HIS A 117 40.11 -4.68 30.56
C HIS A 117 40.70 -5.46 31.74
N PHE A 118 41.80 -6.17 31.47
CA PHE A 118 42.59 -6.91 32.45
C PHE A 118 44.07 -6.53 32.30
N THR A 119 44.84 -6.73 33.37
CA THR A 119 46.29 -6.59 33.35
C THR A 119 46.93 -7.86 33.91
N LEU A 120 47.83 -8.47 33.14
CA LEU A 120 48.68 -9.57 33.59
C LEU A 120 49.96 -9.01 34.21
N LYS A 121 50.25 -9.39 35.46
CA LYS A 121 51.46 -8.98 36.19
C LYS A 121 52.33 -10.16 36.60
N SER A 122 53.64 -10.04 36.38
CA SER A 122 54.62 -10.96 36.94
C SER A 122 54.66 -10.84 38.47
N ALA A 123 55.07 -11.90 39.16
CA ALA A 123 55.16 -11.92 40.62
C ALA A 123 56.10 -10.84 41.19
N ASP A 124 57.11 -10.42 40.43
CA ASP A 124 58.06 -9.36 40.78
C ASP A 124 57.63 -7.97 40.29
N GLY A 125 56.48 -7.86 39.62
CA GLY A 125 55.91 -6.60 39.10
C GLY A 125 56.66 -5.98 37.92
N LYS A 126 57.73 -6.61 37.41
CA LYS A 126 58.55 -6.03 36.33
C LYS A 126 57.91 -6.14 34.95
N ILE A 127 56.98 -7.09 34.76
CA ILE A 127 56.21 -7.24 33.53
C ILE A 127 54.75 -6.97 33.83
N SER A 128 54.18 -6.02 33.08
CA SER A 128 52.77 -5.69 33.09
C SER A 128 52.28 -5.66 31.65
N ARG A 129 51.30 -6.51 31.31
CA ARG A 129 50.74 -6.59 29.95
C ARG A 129 49.22 -6.42 29.97
N PRO A 130 48.65 -5.49 29.18
CA PRO A 130 47.20 -5.35 29.06
C PRO A 130 46.61 -6.53 28.29
N LEU A 131 45.38 -6.90 28.64
CA LEU A 131 44.56 -7.90 27.96
C LEU A 131 43.12 -7.39 27.91
N VAL A 132 42.51 -7.43 26.74
CA VAL A 132 41.12 -6.98 26.55
C VAL A 132 40.25 -8.17 26.20
N ILE A 133 39.14 -8.35 26.92
CA ILE A 133 38.08 -9.28 26.55
C ILE A 133 36.98 -8.49 25.85
N ARG A 134 36.69 -8.84 24.59
CA ARG A 134 35.64 -8.21 23.78
C ARG A 134 34.54 -9.23 23.51
N GLN A 135 33.40 -9.10 24.19
CA GLN A 135 32.23 -9.91 23.83
C GLN A 135 31.60 -9.33 22.58
N LEU A 136 31.46 -10.16 21.55
CA LEU A 136 30.83 -9.78 20.28
C LEU A 136 29.31 -9.57 20.43
N PRO A 137 28.66 -8.86 19.50
CA PRO A 137 27.22 -8.67 19.52
C PRO A 137 26.45 -9.99 19.52
N ASN A 138 25.23 -9.96 20.03
CA ASN A 138 24.32 -11.10 20.00
C ASN A 138 23.81 -11.34 18.57
N THR A 139 24.25 -12.43 17.96
CA THR A 139 23.84 -12.87 16.62
C THR A 139 22.93 -14.11 16.64
N SER A 140 22.38 -14.47 17.80
CA SER A 140 21.69 -15.75 18.01
C SER A 140 20.35 -15.89 17.32
N ALA A 141 19.79 -14.81 16.78
CA ALA A 141 18.63 -14.90 15.92
C ALA A 141 18.92 -15.73 14.65
N ALA A 142 20.14 -15.64 14.10
CA ALA A 142 20.50 -16.35 12.88
C ALA A 142 20.59 -17.88 13.08
N SER A 143 20.92 -18.35 14.29
CA SER A 143 21.01 -19.79 14.58
C SER A 143 19.64 -20.47 14.69
N MET A 144 18.56 -19.69 14.68
CA MET A 144 17.17 -20.17 14.65
C MET A 144 16.72 -20.56 13.22
N ALA A 145 17.59 -20.39 12.21
CA ALA A 145 17.25 -20.69 10.83
C ALA A 145 17.25 -22.20 10.57
N ASP A 146 16.48 -22.58 9.56
CA ASP A 146 16.58 -23.90 8.95
C ASP A 146 17.87 -24.03 8.15
N ILE A 147 18.24 -25.27 7.86
CA ILE A 147 19.52 -25.60 7.24
C ILE A 147 19.36 -25.46 5.73
N MET A 148 19.97 -24.41 5.17
CA MET A 148 20.07 -24.24 3.72
C MET A 148 21.10 -25.21 3.13
N LEU A 149 20.70 -25.96 2.11
CA LEU A 149 21.50 -27.02 1.51
C LEU A 149 22.36 -26.46 0.36
N PRO A 150 23.70 -26.61 0.39
CA PRO A 150 24.56 -26.05 -0.64
C PRO A 150 24.36 -26.70 -2.02
N ILE A 151 24.22 -25.86 -3.05
CA ILE A 151 24.19 -26.28 -4.46
C ILE A 151 25.63 -26.42 -4.98
N ALA A 152 25.89 -27.48 -5.75
CA ALA A 152 27.16 -27.73 -6.41
C ALA A 152 27.18 -27.19 -7.85
N SER A 153 26.08 -27.37 -8.57
CA SER A 153 25.90 -26.92 -9.95
C SER A 153 24.41 -26.95 -10.33
N ALA A 154 24.06 -26.25 -11.41
CA ALA A 154 22.74 -26.34 -12.02
C ALA A 154 22.84 -26.26 -13.56
N THR A 155 21.75 -26.62 -14.24
CA THR A 155 21.59 -26.54 -15.70
C THR A 155 20.18 -26.11 -16.06
N ALA A 156 20.02 -25.28 -17.09
CA ALA A 156 18.73 -24.97 -17.69
C ALA A 156 18.66 -25.36 -19.18
N GLU A 157 17.46 -25.60 -19.68
CA GLU A 157 17.23 -25.95 -21.09
C GLU A 157 17.35 -24.74 -22.05
N SER A 158 17.25 -23.52 -21.53
CA SER A 158 17.40 -22.26 -22.27
C SER A 158 18.03 -21.22 -21.36
N GLU A 159 18.99 -20.47 -21.85
CA GLU A 159 19.70 -19.44 -21.08
C GLU A 159 19.92 -18.22 -21.97
N GLN A 160 19.84 -17.04 -21.36
CA GLN A 160 20.23 -15.80 -21.98
C GLN A 160 21.71 -15.49 -21.67
N PRO A 161 22.53 -15.15 -22.68
CA PRO A 161 23.90 -14.71 -22.44
C PRO A 161 23.99 -13.58 -21.40
N GLY A 162 24.73 -13.80 -20.32
CA GLY A 162 24.88 -12.87 -19.19
C GLY A 162 23.87 -13.04 -18.05
N GLU A 163 22.85 -13.88 -18.23
CA GLU A 163 21.80 -14.19 -17.26
C GLU A 163 21.68 -15.72 -17.07
N GLY A 164 22.83 -16.39 -16.89
CA GLY A 164 22.97 -17.85 -16.83
C GLY A 164 22.40 -18.49 -15.55
N ILE A 165 22.25 -19.81 -15.55
CA ILE A 165 21.61 -20.53 -14.43
C ILE A 165 22.37 -20.39 -13.10
N GLU A 166 23.67 -20.12 -13.13
CA GLU A 166 24.51 -19.86 -11.96
C GLU A 166 24.05 -18.66 -11.12
N LEU A 167 23.37 -17.69 -11.74
CA LEU A 167 22.84 -16.51 -11.04
C LEU A 167 21.57 -16.84 -10.24
N SER A 168 20.96 -18.02 -10.43
CA SER A 168 19.80 -18.42 -9.63
C SER A 168 20.17 -18.96 -8.24
N TYR A 169 21.46 -19.02 -7.87
CA TYR A 169 21.91 -19.51 -6.57
C TYR A 169 23.26 -18.88 -6.15
N ASP A 170 23.52 -17.64 -6.58
CA ASP A 170 24.74 -16.90 -6.25
C ASP A 170 24.62 -16.14 -4.90
N GLY A 171 23.41 -16.04 -4.34
CA GLY A 171 23.12 -15.35 -3.09
C GLY A 171 22.88 -13.85 -3.25
N ASP A 172 22.76 -13.35 -4.48
CA ASP A 172 22.42 -11.97 -4.82
C ASP A 172 21.06 -11.88 -5.54
N PRO A 173 19.96 -11.54 -4.85
CA PRO A 173 18.64 -11.42 -5.48
C PRO A 173 18.51 -10.27 -6.49
N SER A 174 19.57 -9.48 -6.71
CA SER A 174 19.63 -8.46 -7.77
C SER A 174 20.14 -9.00 -9.11
N THR A 175 20.76 -10.18 -9.13
CA THR A 175 21.10 -10.93 -10.34
C THR A 175 19.96 -11.90 -10.67
N ILE A 176 19.89 -12.36 -11.93
CA ILE A 176 18.84 -13.28 -12.36
C ILE A 176 19.38 -14.32 -13.34
N TYR A 177 18.91 -15.56 -13.18
CA TYR A 177 18.76 -16.45 -14.31
C TYR A 177 17.59 -15.99 -15.19
N HIS A 178 17.79 -15.99 -16.51
CA HIS A 178 16.74 -15.76 -17.50
C HIS A 178 16.88 -16.74 -18.66
N SER A 179 15.77 -17.33 -19.09
CA SER A 179 15.69 -18.05 -20.39
C SER A 179 15.98 -17.09 -21.55
N SER A 180 16.29 -17.59 -22.75
CA SER A 180 16.60 -16.72 -23.91
C SER A 180 15.59 -15.60 -24.14
N TRP A 181 16.05 -14.35 -24.38
CA TRP A 181 15.19 -13.24 -24.83
C TRP A 181 14.51 -13.51 -26.19
N GLY A 182 14.98 -14.52 -26.91
CA GLY A 182 14.31 -15.08 -28.09
C GLY A 182 12.95 -15.72 -27.78
N GLY A 183 12.68 -16.06 -26.52
CA GLY A 183 11.55 -16.86 -26.04
C GLY A 183 11.95 -18.31 -25.76
N CYS A 184 11.23 -18.98 -24.86
CA CYS A 184 11.38 -20.41 -24.59
C CYS A 184 10.07 -21.19 -24.77
N SER A 185 10.19 -22.52 -24.85
CA SER A 185 9.03 -23.42 -24.83
C SER A 185 8.74 -23.87 -23.39
N LEU A 186 7.47 -23.89 -23.01
CA LEU A 186 7.02 -24.50 -21.76
C LEU A 186 6.43 -25.90 -22.04
N PRO A 187 6.65 -26.90 -21.15
CA PRO A 187 7.38 -26.76 -19.89
C PRO A 187 8.90 -26.64 -20.08
N GLN A 188 9.57 -25.99 -19.13
CA GLN A 188 11.04 -25.85 -19.12
C GLN A 188 11.62 -26.41 -17.81
N ASN A 189 12.72 -27.15 -17.90
CA ASN A 189 13.38 -27.75 -16.73
C ASN A 189 14.59 -26.95 -16.25
N LEU A 190 14.63 -26.68 -14.95
CA LEU A 190 15.82 -26.24 -14.22
C LEU A 190 16.26 -27.38 -13.30
N THR A 191 17.50 -27.86 -13.45
CA THR A 191 18.01 -28.99 -12.65
C THR A 191 19.18 -28.53 -11.78
N TYR A 192 19.07 -28.75 -10.48
CA TYR A 192 20.06 -28.40 -9.46
C TYR A 192 20.66 -29.67 -8.86
N THR A 193 21.98 -29.69 -8.67
CA THR A 193 22.72 -30.77 -8.01
C THR A 193 23.24 -30.27 -6.67
N LEU A 194 22.91 -30.95 -5.58
CA LEU A 194 23.40 -30.61 -4.24
C LEU A 194 24.87 -31.04 -4.06
N LYS A 195 25.63 -30.33 -3.21
CA LYS A 195 27.01 -30.71 -2.85
C LYS A 195 27.06 -32.11 -2.25
N GLU A 196 26.16 -32.38 -1.31
CA GLU A 196 26.01 -33.69 -0.66
C GLU A 196 24.56 -34.15 -0.77
N ALA A 197 24.34 -35.47 -0.69
CA ALA A 197 22.99 -36.00 -0.63
C ALA A 197 22.38 -35.66 0.73
N ALA A 198 21.18 -35.10 0.73
CA ALA A 198 20.58 -34.53 1.93
C ALA A 198 19.09 -34.80 2.02
N HIS A 199 18.52 -34.59 3.20
CA HIS A 199 17.08 -34.50 3.39
C HIS A 199 16.59 -33.13 2.92
N ILE A 200 15.48 -33.06 2.18
CA ILE A 200 14.87 -31.79 1.76
C ILE A 200 13.40 -31.76 2.20
N ASP A 201 13.04 -30.73 2.95
CA ASP A 201 11.66 -30.51 3.39
C ASP A 201 10.91 -29.58 2.43
N TYR A 202 11.57 -28.51 1.98
CA TYR A 202 10.98 -27.51 1.10
C TYR A 202 12.05 -26.76 0.29
N LEU A 203 11.58 -26.04 -0.72
CA LEU A 203 12.39 -25.11 -1.50
C LEU A 203 11.73 -23.74 -1.57
N VAL A 204 12.55 -22.71 -1.76
CA VAL A 204 12.11 -21.32 -1.91
C VAL A 204 12.54 -20.82 -3.28
N TYR A 205 11.55 -20.40 -4.06
CA TYR A 205 11.72 -19.67 -5.31
C TYR A 205 11.61 -18.18 -5.06
N THR A 206 12.61 -17.40 -5.46
CA THR A 206 12.59 -15.93 -5.47
C THR A 206 12.56 -15.44 -6.92
N PRO A 207 11.49 -14.75 -7.34
CA PRO A 207 11.38 -14.20 -8.68
C PRO A 207 12.29 -12.98 -8.87
N ARG A 208 12.49 -12.56 -10.12
CA ARG A 208 13.14 -11.29 -10.45
C ARG A 208 12.39 -10.11 -9.83
N THR A 209 13.10 -9.04 -9.52
CA THR A 209 12.49 -7.78 -9.04
C THR A 209 11.93 -6.94 -10.20
N GLY A 210 10.76 -6.35 -10.01
CA GLY A 210 10.24 -5.25 -10.85
C GLY A 210 9.64 -5.64 -12.21
N SER A 211 9.47 -6.92 -12.52
CA SER A 211 8.81 -7.36 -13.77
C SER A 211 8.20 -8.76 -13.62
N PRO A 212 6.98 -9.01 -14.15
CA PRO A 212 6.38 -10.34 -14.17
C PRO A 212 7.01 -11.26 -15.23
N ASN A 213 7.97 -10.78 -16.03
CA ASN A 213 8.56 -11.56 -17.11
C ASN A 213 9.32 -12.79 -16.57
N GLY A 214 8.88 -13.97 -16.97
CA GLY A 214 9.47 -15.26 -16.58
C GLY A 214 9.15 -15.72 -15.16
N THR A 215 8.34 -15.00 -14.38
CA THR A 215 7.98 -15.41 -13.02
C THR A 215 7.18 -16.71 -13.04
N PHE A 216 7.53 -17.68 -12.20
CA PHE A 216 6.91 -19.02 -12.24
C PHE A 216 5.42 -18.96 -11.88
N GLY A 217 4.60 -19.73 -12.60
CA GLY A 217 3.23 -20.09 -12.23
C GLY A 217 3.21 -21.53 -11.72
N GLU A 218 2.46 -22.38 -12.40
CA GLU A 218 2.39 -23.82 -12.12
C GLU A 218 3.75 -24.50 -12.35
N VAL A 219 4.21 -25.26 -11.36
CA VAL A 219 5.45 -26.04 -11.39
C VAL A 219 5.24 -27.47 -10.89
N GLU A 220 6.08 -28.38 -11.35
CA GLU A 220 6.20 -29.74 -10.81
C GLU A 220 7.65 -30.02 -10.40
N VAL A 221 7.83 -30.54 -9.19
CA VAL A 221 9.15 -30.81 -8.62
C VAL A 221 9.44 -32.31 -8.69
N PHE A 222 10.57 -32.64 -9.29
CA PHE A 222 11.12 -33.99 -9.36
C PHE A 222 12.42 -34.07 -8.59
N VAL A 223 12.71 -35.22 -8.00
CA VAL A 223 13.98 -35.49 -7.31
C VAL A 223 14.62 -36.78 -7.82
N ALA A 224 15.95 -36.82 -7.74
CA ALA A 224 16.74 -38.03 -7.89
C ALA A 224 17.63 -38.21 -6.66
N THR A 225 17.65 -39.42 -6.09
CA THR A 225 18.39 -39.74 -4.87
C THR A 225 19.81 -40.22 -5.17
N ALA A 226 20.67 -40.24 -4.16
CA ALA A 226 22.06 -40.66 -4.31
C ALA A 226 22.23 -42.10 -4.82
N ASP A 227 21.34 -43.00 -4.39
CA ASP A 227 21.30 -44.41 -4.80
C ASP A 227 20.71 -44.60 -6.22
N LYS A 228 19.89 -43.65 -6.67
CA LYS A 228 19.20 -43.68 -7.98
C LYS A 228 19.34 -42.35 -8.73
N PRO A 229 20.55 -41.91 -9.09
CA PRO A 229 20.81 -40.56 -9.61
C PRO A 229 20.29 -40.26 -11.03
N ASN A 230 19.69 -41.26 -11.68
CA ASN A 230 19.13 -41.20 -13.02
C ASN A 230 17.60 -41.46 -13.05
N GLU A 231 16.98 -41.79 -11.91
CA GLU A 231 15.52 -41.94 -11.80
C GLU A 231 14.92 -40.64 -11.27
N TRP A 232 13.94 -40.08 -11.98
CA TRP A 232 13.22 -38.86 -11.56
C TRP A 232 11.87 -39.24 -10.98
N LYS A 233 11.63 -38.86 -9.72
CA LYS A 233 10.34 -39.05 -9.05
C LYS A 233 9.67 -37.70 -8.82
N SER A 234 8.43 -37.53 -9.28
CA SER A 234 7.59 -36.37 -8.93
C SER A 234 7.24 -36.42 -7.44
N VAL A 235 7.46 -35.32 -6.73
CA VAL A 235 7.26 -35.21 -5.27
C VAL A 235 6.39 -34.04 -4.86
N ALA A 236 6.24 -33.00 -5.68
CA ALA A 236 5.39 -31.86 -5.37
C ALA A 236 4.86 -31.17 -6.64
N LYS A 237 3.70 -30.55 -6.52
CA LYS A 237 3.12 -29.61 -7.49
C LYS A 237 2.71 -28.35 -6.73
N ALA A 238 2.95 -27.19 -7.33
CA ALA A 238 2.60 -25.90 -6.74
C ALA A 238 2.29 -24.87 -7.83
N ASP A 239 1.50 -23.86 -7.49
CA ASP A 239 1.34 -22.65 -8.31
C ASP A 239 2.01 -21.48 -7.60
N CYS A 240 3.00 -20.88 -8.25
CA CYS A 240 3.68 -19.68 -7.78
C CYS A 240 2.96 -18.39 -8.21
N GLU A 241 1.82 -18.51 -8.91
CA GLU A 241 0.88 -17.43 -9.28
C GLU A 241 1.48 -16.31 -10.14
N LYS A 242 2.69 -16.50 -10.69
CA LYS A 242 3.41 -15.49 -11.50
C LYS A 242 3.55 -14.16 -10.75
N LYS A 243 3.70 -14.24 -9.43
CA LYS A 243 3.82 -13.08 -8.55
C LYS A 243 5.29 -12.66 -8.40
N ASN A 244 5.49 -11.40 -8.04
CA ASN A 244 6.83 -10.82 -7.83
C ASN A 244 7.35 -11.02 -6.40
N SER A 245 6.68 -11.84 -5.59
CA SER A 245 7.10 -12.24 -4.25
C SER A 245 7.53 -13.70 -4.22
N SER A 246 8.44 -14.06 -3.33
CA SER A 246 8.90 -15.44 -3.19
C SER A 246 7.78 -16.44 -2.87
N SER A 247 8.03 -17.70 -3.25
CA SER A 247 7.13 -18.84 -3.04
C SER A 247 7.86 -19.98 -2.35
N THR A 248 7.21 -20.61 -1.36
CA THR A 248 7.68 -21.86 -0.76
C THR A 248 6.96 -23.03 -1.38
N ILE A 249 7.70 -24.06 -1.78
CA ILE A 249 7.17 -25.31 -2.32
C ILE A 249 7.55 -26.43 -1.35
N LEU A 250 6.54 -27.01 -0.68
CA LEU A 250 6.72 -28.09 0.28
C LEU A 250 6.86 -29.43 -0.47
N LEU A 251 7.77 -30.29 -0.04
CA LEU A 251 7.95 -31.65 -0.61
C LEU A 251 7.13 -32.72 0.14
N GLY A 252 6.05 -32.29 0.80
CA GLY A 252 5.19 -33.11 1.65
C GLY A 252 5.54 -32.99 3.15
N GLU A 253 4.67 -33.54 4.02
CA GLU A 253 4.80 -33.42 5.48
C GLU A 253 6.10 -33.99 6.07
N LYS A 254 6.70 -34.97 5.38
CA LYS A 254 7.89 -35.69 5.86
C LYS A 254 9.17 -35.33 5.09
N GLY A 255 9.09 -34.41 4.13
CA GLY A 255 10.19 -34.15 3.21
C GLY A 255 10.61 -35.40 2.42
N ILE A 256 11.80 -35.33 1.82
CA ILE A 256 12.39 -36.41 1.03
C ILE A 256 13.85 -36.63 1.42
N ASP A 257 14.20 -37.88 1.74
CA ASP A 257 15.55 -38.28 2.11
C ASP A 257 16.50 -38.52 0.92
N GLN A 258 17.80 -38.41 1.19
CA GLN A 258 18.90 -38.81 0.28
C GLN A 258 18.85 -38.15 -1.10
N VAL A 259 18.25 -36.98 -1.22
CA VAL A 259 18.13 -36.25 -2.48
C VAL A 259 19.51 -35.75 -2.92
N LYS A 260 19.88 -36.06 -4.16
CA LYS A 260 21.13 -35.57 -4.79
C LYS A 260 20.86 -34.52 -5.87
N LYS A 261 19.75 -34.62 -6.58
CA LYS A 261 19.33 -33.66 -7.61
C LYS A 261 17.87 -33.29 -7.48
N VAL A 262 17.55 -32.04 -7.77
CA VAL A 262 16.19 -31.52 -7.84
C VAL A 262 15.96 -30.94 -9.23
N ARG A 263 14.86 -31.30 -9.88
CA ARG A 263 14.42 -30.71 -11.14
C ARG A 263 13.10 -30.00 -10.92
N ILE A 264 13.07 -28.73 -11.29
CA ILE A 264 11.87 -27.90 -11.28
C ILE A 264 11.41 -27.77 -12.72
N GLN A 265 10.28 -28.38 -13.03
CA GLN A 265 9.61 -28.27 -14.30
C GLN A 265 8.61 -27.12 -14.23
N VAL A 266 8.90 -26.02 -14.92
CA VAL A 266 8.04 -24.84 -14.97
C VAL A 266 7.01 -25.03 -16.09
N ASN A 267 5.74 -25.23 -15.72
CA ASN A 267 4.66 -25.53 -16.66
C ASN A 267 3.98 -24.25 -17.18
N THR A 268 3.84 -23.23 -16.32
CA THR A 268 3.39 -21.90 -16.72
C THR A 268 4.31 -20.83 -16.12
N ALA A 269 4.45 -19.69 -16.82
CA ALA A 269 5.25 -18.56 -16.36
C ALA A 269 4.68 -17.24 -16.89
N GLY A 270 5.15 -16.11 -16.36
CA GLY A 270 4.84 -14.79 -16.86
C GLY A 270 5.46 -14.53 -18.24
N ASN A 271 4.74 -13.81 -19.09
CA ASN A 271 5.11 -13.54 -20.48
C ASN A 271 5.07 -12.05 -20.81
N ASP A 272 5.57 -11.67 -21.98
CA ASP A 272 5.50 -10.29 -22.49
C ASP A 272 4.30 -10.03 -23.42
N GLY A 273 3.31 -10.93 -23.42
CA GLY A 273 2.18 -10.92 -24.35
C GLY A 273 2.45 -11.57 -25.71
N SER A 274 3.70 -11.94 -26.03
CA SER A 274 4.07 -12.59 -27.29
C SER A 274 4.86 -13.89 -27.12
N LYS A 275 5.66 -14.00 -26.06
CA LYS A 275 6.61 -15.09 -25.82
C LYS A 275 6.63 -15.50 -24.36
N ASN A 276 6.90 -16.79 -24.12
CA ASN A 276 7.11 -17.30 -22.77
C ASN A 276 8.59 -17.18 -22.38
N PHE A 277 8.79 -16.98 -21.08
CA PHE A 277 10.11 -16.92 -20.46
C PHE A 277 10.07 -17.67 -19.12
N VAL A 278 11.24 -17.99 -18.59
CA VAL A 278 11.43 -18.52 -17.24
C VAL A 278 12.58 -17.74 -16.61
N SER A 279 12.36 -17.17 -15.42
CA SER A 279 13.36 -16.39 -14.70
C SER A 279 13.38 -16.71 -13.21
N CYS A 280 14.57 -16.66 -12.61
CA CYS A 280 14.79 -16.99 -11.21
C CYS A 280 15.93 -16.14 -10.66
N ALA A 281 15.64 -15.30 -9.66
CA ALA A 281 16.69 -14.58 -8.94
C ALA A 281 17.39 -15.52 -7.95
N GLU A 282 16.62 -16.27 -7.15
CA GLU A 282 17.20 -17.23 -6.21
C GLU A 282 16.37 -18.51 -6.12
N MET A 283 17.06 -19.64 -6.01
CA MET A 283 16.53 -20.97 -5.76
C MET A 283 17.30 -21.60 -4.61
N ALA A 284 16.61 -21.85 -3.50
CA ALA A 284 17.22 -22.42 -2.30
C ALA A 284 16.46 -23.64 -1.79
N PHE A 285 17.19 -24.64 -1.30
CA PHE A 285 16.66 -25.90 -0.76
C PHE A 285 16.94 -25.97 0.74
N TYR A 286 15.96 -26.42 1.54
CA TYR A 286 16.04 -26.37 2.99
C TYR A 286 15.67 -27.69 3.66
N GLN A 287 16.33 -27.94 4.79
CA GLN A 287 15.99 -28.95 5.77
C GLN A 287 15.61 -28.27 7.09
N TYR A 288 14.54 -28.74 7.75
CA TYR A 288 14.14 -28.26 9.06
C TYR A 288 15.21 -28.51 10.13
N ASN A 289 15.41 -27.53 11.00
CA ASN A 289 16.30 -27.66 12.15
C ASN A 289 15.60 -28.44 13.30
N ALA A 290 15.69 -29.77 13.26
CA ALA A 290 15.00 -30.64 14.24
C ALA A 290 15.40 -30.37 15.71
N SER A 291 16.66 -30.01 15.96
CA SER A 291 17.14 -29.68 17.32
C SER A 291 16.48 -28.42 17.86
N LEU A 292 16.16 -27.47 16.97
CA LEU A 292 15.43 -26.25 17.33
C LEU A 292 13.98 -26.57 17.70
N THR A 293 13.28 -27.33 16.86
CA THR A 293 11.86 -27.70 17.05
C THR A 293 11.63 -28.39 18.40
N ALA A 294 12.54 -29.28 18.81
CA ALA A 294 12.48 -29.93 20.12
C ALA A 294 12.57 -28.91 21.27
N GLY A 295 13.54 -27.99 21.21
CA GLY A 295 13.78 -26.98 22.25
C GLY A 295 12.61 -26.01 22.44
N LEU A 296 11.86 -25.68 21.38
CA LEU A 296 10.67 -24.81 21.50
C LEU A 296 9.60 -25.45 22.40
N SER A 297 9.28 -26.72 22.18
CA SER A 297 8.23 -27.44 22.92
C SER A 297 8.58 -27.78 24.39
N GLU A 298 9.88 -27.75 24.71
CA GLU A 298 10.40 -28.00 26.05
C GLU A 298 10.17 -26.79 26.97
N TYR A 299 10.50 -25.58 26.48
CA TYR A 299 10.54 -24.36 27.31
C TYR A 299 9.37 -23.39 27.10
N PHE A 300 8.54 -23.60 26.07
CA PHE A 300 7.38 -22.75 25.78
C PHE A 300 6.09 -23.57 25.75
N ALA A 301 4.99 -22.94 26.17
CA ALA A 301 3.68 -23.59 26.32
C ALA A 301 2.80 -23.52 25.06
N ASP A 302 3.15 -22.65 24.11
CA ASP A 302 2.40 -22.37 22.89
C ASP A 302 3.32 -22.27 21.67
N ALA A 303 2.77 -22.51 20.47
CA ALA A 303 3.52 -22.51 19.21
C ALA A 303 4.16 -21.16 18.85
N LEU A 304 3.61 -20.06 19.38
CA LEU A 304 4.14 -18.71 19.17
C LEU A 304 5.24 -18.36 20.16
N CYS A 305 5.56 -19.23 21.12
CA CYS A 305 6.56 -19.00 22.16
C CYS A 305 6.27 -17.72 22.97
N THR A 306 5.01 -17.49 23.33
CA THR A 306 4.56 -16.31 24.09
C THR A 306 4.46 -16.57 25.59
N SER A 307 4.39 -17.84 26.00
CA SER A 307 4.28 -18.27 27.40
C SER A 307 5.33 -19.33 27.75
N LEU A 308 5.91 -19.21 28.94
CA LEU A 308 6.95 -20.11 29.43
C LEU A 308 6.39 -21.43 29.98
N LYS A 309 7.16 -22.51 29.84
CA LYS A 309 6.91 -23.84 30.39
C LYS A 309 8.14 -24.32 31.16
N GLY A 310 7.97 -24.64 32.45
CA GLY A 310 9.06 -25.17 33.29
C GLY A 310 10.15 -24.16 33.69
N ILE A 311 9.99 -22.88 33.35
CA ILE A 311 10.87 -21.76 33.71
C ILE A 311 10.10 -20.80 34.61
N SER A 312 10.58 -20.60 35.84
CA SER A 312 9.87 -19.79 36.87
C SER A 312 10.75 -18.73 37.53
N SER A 313 12.06 -18.78 37.29
CA SER A 313 13.05 -17.88 37.88
C SER A 313 14.24 -17.70 36.94
N GLU A 314 15.05 -16.65 37.14
CA GLU A 314 16.26 -16.45 36.32
C GLU A 314 17.27 -17.60 36.46
N ALA A 315 17.27 -18.28 37.62
CA ALA A 315 18.10 -19.46 37.84
C ALA A 315 17.72 -20.63 36.92
N ASP A 316 16.47 -20.70 36.46
CA ASP A 316 16.01 -21.73 35.52
C ASP A 316 16.52 -21.50 34.09
N LEU A 317 16.91 -20.27 33.72
CA LEU A 317 17.33 -19.93 32.36
C LEU A 317 18.57 -20.68 31.89
N VAL A 318 19.39 -21.19 32.83
CA VAL A 318 20.55 -22.03 32.52
C VAL A 318 20.16 -23.36 31.86
N LYS A 319 18.91 -23.81 32.04
CA LYS A 319 18.36 -25.02 31.38
C LYS A 319 18.25 -24.83 29.87
N ILE A 320 17.97 -23.61 29.43
CA ILE A 320 17.79 -23.30 28.01
C ILE A 320 19.16 -23.20 27.35
N GLY A 321 19.56 -24.22 26.60
CA GLY A 321 20.86 -24.25 25.92
C GLY A 321 20.99 -23.18 24.82
N HIS A 322 19.91 -22.94 24.05
CA HIS A 322 19.95 -22.03 22.91
C HIS A 322 19.92 -20.55 23.35
N PRO A 323 20.90 -19.71 22.94
CA PRO A 323 21.04 -18.34 23.44
C PRO A 323 19.84 -17.44 23.10
N TYR A 324 19.28 -17.55 21.90
CA TYR A 324 18.09 -16.77 21.51
C TYR A 324 16.85 -17.13 22.34
N LEU A 325 16.56 -18.42 22.50
CA LEU A 325 15.43 -18.88 23.32
C LEU A 325 15.59 -18.46 24.78
N ARG A 326 16.83 -18.48 25.29
CA ARG A 326 17.14 -18.01 26.64
C ARG A 326 16.88 -16.51 26.78
N GLN A 327 17.24 -15.70 25.78
CA GLN A 327 16.93 -14.27 25.75
C GLN A 327 15.42 -14.01 25.74
N LEU A 328 14.69 -14.70 24.86
CA LEU A 328 13.24 -14.55 24.78
C LEU A 328 12.60 -14.93 26.12
N ALA A 329 13.03 -16.04 26.71
CA ALA A 329 12.52 -16.49 28.00
C ALA A 329 12.85 -15.52 29.13
N TYR A 330 14.05 -14.94 29.15
CA TYR A 330 14.40 -13.88 30.09
C TYR A 330 13.43 -12.70 29.98
N ASN A 331 13.18 -12.20 28.77
CA ASN A 331 12.28 -11.06 28.55
C ASN A 331 10.83 -11.37 28.97
N LEU A 332 10.32 -12.55 28.65
CA LEU A 332 8.99 -12.99 29.09
C LEU A 332 8.91 -13.10 30.63
N LEU A 333 9.97 -13.59 31.27
CA LEU A 333 10.04 -13.74 32.72
C LEU A 333 10.01 -12.38 33.45
N GLN A 334 10.59 -11.32 32.87
CA GLN A 334 10.55 -9.98 33.44
C GLN A 334 9.12 -9.38 33.51
N GLY A 335 8.18 -9.92 32.73
CA GLY A 335 6.77 -9.51 32.73
C GLY A 335 6.44 -8.18 32.06
N ASN A 336 7.44 -7.46 31.53
CA ASN A 336 7.27 -6.18 30.81
C ASN A 336 7.41 -6.31 29.28
N TYR A 337 7.51 -7.54 28.77
CA TYR A 337 7.59 -7.81 27.34
C TYR A 337 6.28 -7.45 26.64
N SER A 338 6.30 -6.37 25.83
CA SER A 338 5.12 -5.93 25.09
C SER A 338 4.78 -6.89 23.95
N THR A 339 3.53 -7.32 23.93
CA THR A 339 2.92 -8.13 22.87
C THR A 339 1.95 -7.34 22.00
N GLN A 340 1.81 -6.02 22.23
CA GLN A 340 0.79 -5.19 21.58
C GLN A 340 0.85 -5.24 20.05
N PHE A 341 2.06 -5.20 19.48
CA PHE A 341 2.31 -5.35 18.04
C PHE A 341 3.21 -6.54 17.72
N ARG A 342 4.01 -7.01 18.69
CA ARG A 342 4.82 -8.22 18.50
C ARG A 342 3.99 -9.47 18.30
N VAL A 343 2.78 -9.55 18.83
CA VAL A 343 1.89 -10.71 18.63
C VAL A 343 0.62 -10.25 17.92
N GLY A 344 0.33 -10.83 16.76
CA GLY A 344 -0.81 -10.44 15.94
C GLY A 344 -1.54 -11.64 15.36
N GLU A 345 -2.83 -11.44 15.08
CA GLU A 345 -3.69 -12.39 14.35
C GLU A 345 -4.18 -11.73 13.06
N PHE A 346 -3.94 -12.39 11.94
CA PHE A 346 -4.11 -11.85 10.59
C PHE A 346 -5.11 -12.70 9.81
N SER A 347 -5.94 -12.03 9.03
CA SER A 347 -6.99 -12.68 8.25
C SER A 347 -6.69 -12.57 6.76
N CYS A 348 -7.19 -13.53 5.98
CA CYS A 348 -7.07 -13.51 4.54
C CYS A 348 -7.96 -12.42 3.92
N TYR A 349 -7.48 -11.81 2.83
CA TYR A 349 -8.20 -10.84 2.01
C TYR A 349 -8.37 -11.36 0.58
N MET A 350 -9.34 -10.82 -0.15
CA MET A 350 -9.51 -11.22 -1.55
C MET A 350 -8.31 -10.72 -2.36
N ASN A 351 -7.81 -11.57 -3.26
CA ASN A 351 -6.80 -11.19 -4.24
C ASN A 351 -7.21 -9.91 -4.99
N ARG A 352 -6.29 -8.95 -5.07
CA ARG A 352 -6.55 -7.60 -5.60
C ARG A 352 -7.05 -7.63 -7.04
N GLY A 353 -6.44 -8.46 -7.89
CA GLY A 353 -6.86 -8.66 -9.28
C GLY A 353 -8.24 -9.31 -9.40
N THR A 354 -8.54 -10.31 -8.56
CA THR A 354 -9.86 -10.93 -8.49
C THR A 354 -10.93 -9.91 -8.07
N LEU A 355 -10.64 -9.10 -7.05
CA LEU A 355 -11.55 -8.06 -6.59
C LEU A 355 -11.75 -6.98 -7.66
N GLN A 356 -10.66 -6.55 -8.30
CA GLN A 356 -10.71 -5.58 -9.40
C GLN A 356 -11.65 -6.04 -10.52
N GLN A 357 -11.53 -7.29 -10.95
CA GLN A 357 -12.40 -7.88 -11.97
C GLN A 357 -13.86 -7.94 -11.49
N LYS A 358 -14.09 -8.34 -10.23
CA LYS A 358 -15.42 -8.43 -9.62
C LYS A 358 -16.12 -7.07 -9.53
N LEU A 359 -15.39 -6.02 -9.17
CA LEU A 359 -15.93 -4.67 -9.04
C LEU A 359 -15.88 -3.86 -10.34
N LYS A 360 -15.14 -4.36 -11.35
CA LYS A 360 -14.78 -3.69 -12.60
C LYS A 360 -14.03 -2.37 -12.38
N THR A 361 -13.18 -2.30 -11.36
CA THR A 361 -12.38 -1.09 -11.07
C THR A 361 -11.17 -0.99 -12.01
N SER A 362 -10.67 0.23 -12.23
CA SER A 362 -9.51 0.47 -13.11
C SER A 362 -8.20 -0.03 -12.52
N ALA A 363 -8.12 -0.15 -11.19
CA ALA A 363 -6.96 -0.70 -10.49
C ALA A 363 -7.39 -1.59 -9.31
N GLY A 364 -6.44 -2.40 -8.83
CA GLY A 364 -6.58 -3.20 -7.61
C GLY A 364 -6.52 -2.34 -6.35
N TYR A 365 -7.10 -2.86 -5.27
CA TYR A 365 -7.17 -2.23 -3.95
C TYR A 365 -5.85 -2.37 -3.18
N ASP A 366 -5.85 -2.33 -1.85
CA ASP A 366 -4.63 -2.30 -1.01
C ASP A 366 -3.69 -3.50 -1.23
N PRO A 367 -2.37 -3.28 -1.48
CA PRO A 367 -1.35 -4.32 -1.47
C PRO A 367 -0.89 -4.75 -0.07
N TYR A 368 -1.24 -3.99 0.97
CA TYR A 368 -0.65 -4.08 2.31
C TYR A 368 -1.72 -4.18 3.42
N GLU A 369 -2.80 -4.95 3.20
CA GLU A 369 -4.01 -5.04 4.05
C GLU A 369 -3.75 -5.33 5.55
N ASN A 370 -2.67 -6.04 5.88
CA ASN A 370 -2.35 -6.46 7.25
C ASN A 370 -1.04 -5.79 7.74
N PRO A 371 -1.05 -4.53 8.19
CA PRO A 371 0.10 -3.93 8.86
C PRO A 371 0.37 -4.62 10.21
N THR A 372 1.65 -4.82 10.53
CA THR A 372 2.06 -5.49 11.77
C THR A 372 2.36 -4.50 12.89
N GLY A 373 2.75 -3.27 12.57
CA GLY A 373 3.32 -2.32 13.52
C GLY A 373 4.78 -2.62 13.91
N ILE A 374 5.44 -3.54 13.21
CA ILE A 374 6.85 -3.88 13.40
C ILE A 374 7.69 -3.17 12.34
N TYR A 375 8.78 -2.56 12.79
CA TYR A 375 9.74 -1.86 11.94
C TYR A 375 11.05 -2.63 11.87
N PHE A 376 11.59 -2.75 10.67
CA PHE A 376 12.89 -3.36 10.40
C PHE A 376 13.88 -2.28 9.94
N LYS A 377 15.11 -2.36 10.43
CA LYS A 377 16.27 -1.75 9.77
C LYS A 377 16.83 -2.71 8.74
N LYS A 378 17.55 -2.18 7.75
CA LYS A 378 18.35 -3.01 6.84
C LYS A 378 19.31 -3.87 7.69
N ASP A 379 19.44 -5.13 7.32
CA ASP A 379 20.28 -6.15 7.95
C ASP A 379 19.83 -6.61 9.36
N ASP A 380 18.69 -6.14 9.86
CA ASP A 380 18.08 -6.75 11.05
C ASP A 380 17.81 -8.24 10.80
N VAL A 381 18.11 -9.07 11.80
CA VAL A 381 17.81 -10.51 11.81
C VAL A 381 16.77 -10.77 12.90
N ILE A 382 15.52 -10.99 12.50
CA ILE A 382 14.38 -11.15 13.43
C ILE A 382 13.78 -12.54 13.28
N VAL A 383 13.42 -13.16 14.40
CA VAL A 383 12.70 -14.43 14.42
C VAL A 383 11.19 -14.17 14.48
N VAL A 384 10.46 -14.76 13.53
CA VAL A 384 9.00 -14.73 13.48
C VAL A 384 8.48 -16.15 13.71
N PHE A 385 7.78 -16.37 14.82
CA PHE A 385 7.04 -17.61 15.05
C PHE A 385 5.67 -17.50 14.40
N ALA A 386 5.27 -18.49 13.61
CA ALA A 386 3.96 -18.51 12.96
C ALA A 386 3.14 -19.75 13.33
N GLU A 387 1.82 -19.56 13.39
CA GLU A 387 0.83 -20.60 13.61
C GLU A 387 -0.36 -20.40 12.66
N GLY A 388 -0.90 -21.49 12.12
CA GLY A 388 -2.14 -21.48 11.33
C GLY A 388 -1.97 -21.28 9.83
N ILE A 389 -0.73 -21.26 9.31
CA ILE A 389 -0.48 -21.20 7.86
C ILE A 389 -0.88 -22.54 7.23
N SER A 390 -1.75 -22.50 6.22
CA SER A 390 -2.14 -23.65 5.41
C SER A 390 -1.41 -23.63 4.06
N ALA A 391 -1.15 -24.82 3.49
CA ALA A 391 -0.55 -24.95 2.17
C ALA A 391 -1.41 -24.34 1.05
N ASP A 392 -2.74 -24.35 1.22
CA ASP A 392 -3.69 -23.76 0.26
C ASP A 392 -3.74 -22.22 0.34
N TYR A 393 -3.14 -21.66 1.39
CA TYR A 393 -3.27 -20.26 1.78
C TYR A 393 -1.88 -19.72 2.21
N PRO A 394 -0.92 -19.66 1.28
CA PRO A 394 0.45 -19.26 1.60
C PRO A 394 0.50 -17.81 2.08
N VAL A 395 1.40 -17.56 3.03
CA VAL A 395 1.60 -16.23 3.63
C VAL A 395 3.02 -15.76 3.41
N ASN A 396 3.16 -14.48 3.06
CA ASN A 396 4.44 -13.81 3.00
C ASN A 396 4.49 -12.67 4.02
N LEU A 397 5.67 -12.44 4.60
CA LEU A 397 6.01 -11.18 5.24
C LEU A 397 6.62 -10.24 4.20
N CYS A 398 6.09 -9.04 4.07
CA CYS A 398 6.68 -7.99 3.27
C CYS A 398 7.30 -6.92 4.17
N ILE A 399 8.51 -6.46 3.85
CA ILE A 399 9.11 -5.27 4.45
C ILE A 399 9.10 -4.17 3.39
N LYS A 400 8.27 -3.13 3.59
CA LYS A 400 8.10 -2.03 2.64
C LYS A 400 8.66 -0.72 3.20
N ASP A 401 9.56 -0.10 2.43
CA ASP A 401 10.02 1.27 2.69
C ASP A 401 9.22 2.25 1.82
N PHE A 402 8.36 3.06 2.43
CA PHE A 402 7.73 4.20 1.74
C PHE A 402 8.63 5.44 1.71
N SER A 403 9.85 5.35 2.26
CA SER A 403 10.87 6.38 2.32
C SER A 403 10.39 7.65 3.03
N ASN A 404 11.18 8.70 2.94
CA ASN A 404 10.86 10.04 3.41
C ASN A 404 11.29 11.06 2.34
N ALA A 405 10.84 12.31 2.46
CA ALA A 405 11.10 13.36 1.48
C ALA A 405 12.60 13.58 1.19
N LYS A 406 13.47 13.33 2.17
CA LYS A 406 14.92 13.52 2.04
C LYS A 406 15.58 12.38 1.28
N ASP A 407 15.15 11.14 1.53
CA ASP A 407 15.88 9.97 1.05
C ASP A 407 15.31 9.40 -0.25
N ILE A 408 14.03 9.65 -0.56
CA ILE A 408 13.30 9.01 -1.68
C ILE A 408 13.98 9.17 -3.04
N ALA A 409 14.64 10.31 -3.28
CA ALA A 409 15.35 10.55 -4.55
C ALA A 409 16.57 9.62 -4.73
N SER A 410 17.17 9.16 -3.64
CA SER A 410 18.35 8.29 -3.65
C SER A 410 18.02 6.82 -3.41
N SER A 411 17.08 6.54 -2.51
CA SER A 411 16.75 5.18 -2.08
C SER A 411 15.56 4.57 -2.83
N GLY A 412 14.73 5.40 -3.46
CA GLY A 412 13.41 4.96 -3.92
C GLY A 412 12.53 4.46 -2.77
N GLN A 413 11.61 3.54 -3.07
CA GLN A 413 10.70 2.88 -2.14
C GLN A 413 10.83 1.35 -2.21
N PRO A 414 11.99 0.79 -1.79
CA PRO A 414 12.29 -0.63 -1.93
C PRO A 414 11.33 -1.50 -1.12
N GLU A 415 11.20 -2.75 -1.55
CA GLU A 415 10.46 -3.77 -0.83
C GLU A 415 11.15 -5.12 -0.91
N SER A 416 10.94 -5.94 0.11
CA SER A 416 11.37 -7.34 0.14
C SER A 416 10.24 -8.21 0.67
N SER A 417 10.24 -9.48 0.26
CA SER A 417 9.21 -10.45 0.64
C SER A 417 9.86 -11.75 1.11
N TYR A 418 9.28 -12.35 2.14
CA TYR A 418 9.78 -13.55 2.79
C TYR A 418 8.61 -14.51 3.00
N PRO A 419 8.63 -15.71 2.42
CA PRO A 419 7.56 -16.67 2.64
C PRO A 419 7.66 -17.18 4.08
N LEU A 420 6.50 -17.32 4.73
CA LEU A 420 6.40 -17.81 6.10
C LEU A 420 5.90 -19.25 6.12
N LYS A 421 6.35 -19.99 7.13
CA LYS A 421 5.85 -21.31 7.49
C LYS A 421 5.53 -21.39 8.98
N ASN A 422 4.74 -22.38 9.37
CA ASN A 422 4.50 -22.65 10.80
C ASN A 422 5.83 -22.93 11.53
N GLY A 423 5.90 -22.49 12.80
CA GLY A 423 7.12 -22.54 13.61
C GLY A 423 8.02 -21.31 13.40
N ALA A 424 9.32 -21.46 13.65
CA ALA A 424 10.28 -20.37 13.54
C ALA A 424 10.63 -20.04 12.07
N ASN A 425 10.71 -18.75 11.78
CA ASN A 425 11.19 -18.16 10.54
C ASN A 425 12.25 -17.11 10.88
N VAL A 426 13.42 -17.17 10.25
CA VAL A 426 14.48 -16.16 10.44
C VAL A 426 14.47 -15.19 9.27
N ILE A 427 14.16 -13.94 9.54
CA ILE A 427 14.04 -12.88 8.54
C ILE A 427 15.26 -11.99 8.64
N LYS A 428 16.10 -12.01 7.61
CA LYS A 428 17.16 -11.02 7.41
C LYS A 428 16.66 -9.92 6.47
N ALA A 429 16.44 -8.73 6.99
CA ALA A 429 15.87 -7.61 6.26
C ALA A 429 16.80 -7.08 5.16
N ALA A 430 16.36 -7.14 3.89
CA ALA A 430 17.12 -6.65 2.74
C ALA A 430 17.07 -5.12 2.62
N ASN A 431 16.01 -4.51 3.15
CA ASN A 431 15.76 -3.08 3.25
C ASN A 431 15.16 -2.74 4.62
N ARG A 432 15.22 -1.45 4.99
CA ARG A 432 14.44 -0.95 6.13
C ARG A 432 12.96 -0.85 5.76
N GLY A 433 12.07 -0.74 6.73
CA GLY A 433 10.66 -0.45 6.47
C GLY A 433 9.69 -1.06 7.48
N ASN A 434 8.41 -0.83 7.22
CA ASN A 434 7.31 -1.42 7.98
C ASN A 434 7.02 -2.82 7.46
N ALA A 435 6.65 -3.73 8.37
CA ALA A 435 6.31 -5.09 8.01
C ALA A 435 4.79 -5.29 7.83
N TYR A 436 4.43 -6.03 6.79
CA TYR A 436 3.05 -6.36 6.40
C TYR A 436 2.91 -7.86 6.16
N VAL A 437 1.76 -8.41 6.55
CA VAL A 437 1.44 -9.82 6.27
C VAL A 437 0.66 -9.90 4.96
N LEU A 438 1.34 -10.27 3.88
CA LEU A 438 0.69 -10.49 2.59
C LEU A 438 -0.07 -11.81 2.66
N TYR A 439 -1.38 -11.70 2.91
CA TYR A 439 -2.27 -12.83 3.07
C TYR A 439 -3.53 -12.67 2.21
N TYR A 440 -3.45 -13.18 0.99
CA TYR A 440 -4.50 -13.04 -0.03
C TYR A 440 -4.87 -14.38 -0.64
N ALA A 441 -6.12 -14.50 -1.07
CA ALA A 441 -6.62 -15.63 -1.84
C ALA A 441 -7.75 -15.20 -2.78
N SER A 442 -7.95 -15.93 -3.88
CA SER A 442 -9.06 -15.67 -4.81
C SER A 442 -10.42 -15.95 -4.16
N GLN A 443 -10.47 -16.86 -3.18
CA GLN A 443 -11.61 -17.21 -2.34
C GLN A 443 -11.14 -17.20 -0.87
N PRO A 444 -11.17 -16.03 -0.19
CA PRO A 444 -10.69 -15.92 1.19
C PRO A 444 -11.67 -16.53 2.22
N GLU A 445 -12.90 -16.85 1.82
CA GLU A 445 -13.89 -17.47 2.69
C GLU A 445 -13.43 -18.87 3.15
N GLY A 446 -13.25 -19.06 4.46
CA GLY A 446 -12.79 -20.33 5.04
C GLY A 446 -11.27 -20.43 5.24
N ALA A 447 -10.50 -19.43 4.80
CA ALA A 447 -9.08 -19.35 5.10
C ALA A 447 -8.86 -19.24 6.63
N PRO A 448 -7.93 -20.02 7.22
CA PRO A 448 -7.64 -19.93 8.64
C PRO A 448 -7.05 -18.57 9.01
N LYS A 449 -7.21 -18.16 10.27
CA LYS A 449 -6.43 -17.01 10.76
C LYS A 449 -5.00 -17.43 11.01
N VAL A 450 -4.07 -16.56 10.65
CA VAL A 450 -2.63 -16.78 10.88
C VAL A 450 -2.19 -15.92 12.04
N LYS A 451 -1.52 -16.53 13.02
CA LYS A 451 -0.97 -15.81 14.17
C LYS A 451 0.53 -15.74 14.04
N LEU A 452 1.10 -14.58 14.31
CA LEU A 452 2.54 -14.35 14.25
C LEU A 452 3.03 -13.75 15.57
N HIS A 453 4.22 -14.15 15.99
CA HIS A 453 5.00 -13.51 17.03
C HIS A 453 6.36 -13.04 16.48
N PHE A 454 6.50 -11.73 16.31
CA PHE A 454 7.73 -11.02 15.94
C PHE A 454 8.62 -10.88 17.19
N ALA A 455 9.31 -11.97 17.54
CA ALA A 455 10.03 -12.09 18.80
C ALA A 455 11.15 -11.06 18.91
N LEU A 456 11.17 -10.31 20.03
CA LEU A 456 12.16 -9.27 20.35
C LEU A 456 12.25 -8.14 19.31
N ALA A 457 11.29 -8.05 18.39
CA ALA A 457 11.32 -7.09 17.29
C ALA A 457 11.11 -5.65 17.77
N THR A 458 11.45 -4.68 16.91
CA THR A 458 11.24 -3.26 17.19
C THR A 458 9.80 -2.88 16.88
N GLU A 459 9.04 -2.49 17.91
CA GLU A 459 7.68 -1.98 17.75
C GLU A 459 7.71 -0.51 17.33
N GLN A 460 6.98 -0.19 16.26
CA GLN A 460 6.62 1.17 15.86
C GLN A 460 5.15 1.47 16.19
N GLY A 461 4.28 0.50 15.93
CA GLY A 461 2.83 0.63 15.99
C GLY A 461 2.20 1.11 14.68
N TYR A 462 0.88 1.01 14.61
CA TYR A 462 0.02 1.58 13.55
C TYR A 462 -1.29 2.06 14.18
N PHE A 463 -1.94 3.05 13.56
CA PHE A 463 -3.26 3.48 13.99
C PHE A 463 -4.33 2.60 13.33
N ASP A 464 -5.29 2.15 14.12
CA ASP A 464 -6.44 1.37 13.68
C ASP A 464 -7.65 1.96 14.35
N ALA A 465 -8.57 2.52 13.56
CA ALA A 465 -9.74 3.21 14.04
C ALA A 465 -10.65 2.34 14.92
N ALA A 466 -10.60 1.02 14.78
CA ALA A 466 -11.37 0.08 15.61
C ALA A 466 -10.73 -0.17 16.99
N ARG A 467 -9.44 0.14 17.17
CA ARG A 467 -8.66 -0.25 18.36
C ARG A 467 -8.05 0.92 19.11
N HIS A 468 -7.63 1.96 18.39
CA HIS A 468 -6.77 3.02 18.91
C HIS A 468 -7.50 4.36 19.05
N LYS A 469 -6.98 5.19 19.95
CA LYS A 469 -7.50 6.54 20.27
C LYS A 469 -6.45 7.61 20.04
N ASN A 470 -6.85 8.88 20.16
CA ASN A 470 -5.95 10.02 20.00
C ASN A 470 -4.68 9.91 20.87
N ALA A 471 -4.80 9.40 22.10
CA ALA A 471 -3.67 9.17 23.00
C ALA A 471 -2.67 8.13 22.46
N ASP A 472 -3.17 7.03 21.88
CA ASP A 472 -2.33 5.99 21.28
C ASP A 472 -1.57 6.53 20.07
N TRP A 473 -2.25 7.30 19.21
CA TRP A 473 -1.61 7.98 18.08
C TRP A 473 -0.47 8.89 18.53
N GLN A 474 -0.69 9.72 19.55
CA GLN A 474 0.39 10.60 20.06
C GLN A 474 1.58 9.79 20.59
N LYS A 475 1.31 8.67 21.28
CA LYS A 475 2.36 7.78 21.79
C LYS A 475 3.17 7.15 20.65
N MET A 476 2.51 6.69 19.58
CA MET A 476 3.17 6.13 18.40
C MET A 476 4.00 7.19 17.68
N LEU A 477 3.42 8.37 17.42
CA LEU A 477 4.09 9.47 16.72
C LEU A 477 5.35 9.97 17.47
N ALA A 478 5.31 9.93 18.80
CA ALA A 478 6.45 10.29 19.64
C ALA A 478 7.56 9.23 19.62
N ASN A 479 7.22 7.95 19.74
CA ASN A 479 8.20 6.89 20.04
C ASN A 479 8.57 5.99 18.85
N GLY A 480 7.71 5.87 17.83
CA GLY A 480 7.90 4.96 16.71
C GLY A 480 9.15 5.32 15.89
N PRO A 481 10.04 4.37 15.56
CA PRO A 481 11.34 4.67 14.94
C PRO A 481 11.30 4.93 13.44
N GLY A 482 10.27 4.45 12.72
CA GLY A 482 10.17 4.56 11.27
C GLY A 482 9.73 5.94 10.76
N ASP A 483 9.82 6.09 9.45
CA ASP A 483 9.52 7.33 8.72
C ASP A 483 8.02 7.51 8.45
N ASN A 484 7.26 6.42 8.42
CA ASN A 484 5.84 6.40 8.09
C ASN A 484 5.07 5.51 9.07
N PHE A 485 3.79 5.84 9.30
CA PHE A 485 2.87 5.04 10.10
C PHE A 485 1.68 4.61 9.25
N ASP A 486 1.27 3.36 9.38
CA ASP A 486 0.03 2.88 8.79
C ASP A 486 -1.17 3.41 9.57
N PHE A 487 -2.18 3.88 8.85
CA PHE A 487 -3.41 4.45 9.40
C PHE A 487 -4.60 3.75 8.75
N ILE A 488 -5.25 2.89 9.52
CA ILE A 488 -6.31 1.98 9.04
C ILE A 488 -7.67 2.44 9.56
N THR A 489 -8.63 2.46 8.64
CA THR A 489 -10.06 2.61 8.91
C THR A 489 -10.82 1.40 8.37
N GLN A 490 -12.15 1.37 8.44
CA GLN A 490 -12.91 0.24 7.87
C GLN A 490 -12.72 0.08 6.35
N ARG A 491 -12.44 1.16 5.61
CA ARG A 491 -12.44 1.15 4.12
C ARG A 491 -11.17 1.67 3.47
N LEU A 492 -10.30 2.34 4.22
CA LEU A 492 -9.10 3.00 3.72
C LEU A 492 -7.89 2.70 4.59
N HIS A 493 -6.78 2.36 3.93
CA HIS A 493 -5.45 2.30 4.49
C HIS A 493 -4.61 3.46 3.93
N VAL A 494 -4.11 4.32 4.81
CA VAL A 494 -3.21 5.43 4.45
C VAL A 494 -1.86 5.25 5.12
N VAL A 495 -0.78 5.35 4.35
CA VAL A 495 0.58 5.48 4.89
C VAL A 495 0.83 6.96 5.19
N VAL A 496 0.87 7.31 6.47
CA VAL A 496 1.03 8.68 6.96
C VAL A 496 2.50 8.98 7.24
N PRO A 497 3.14 9.94 6.54
CA PRO A 497 4.52 10.33 6.83
C PRO A 497 4.62 10.98 8.21
N LYS A 498 5.55 10.50 9.03
CA LYS A 498 5.82 11.02 10.39
C LYS A 498 6.15 12.50 10.38
N ALA A 499 6.95 12.95 9.40
CA ALA A 499 7.34 14.35 9.27
C ALA A 499 6.14 15.26 8.99
N ASN A 500 5.24 14.84 8.08
CA ASN A 500 4.02 15.56 7.75
C ASN A 500 3.04 15.58 8.92
N ALA A 501 2.83 14.44 9.60
CA ALA A 501 1.98 14.39 10.80
C ALA A 501 2.45 15.37 11.89
N LYS A 502 3.78 15.51 12.06
CA LYS A 502 4.37 16.50 12.97
C LYS A 502 4.19 17.94 12.47
N SER A 503 4.34 18.19 11.17
CA SER A 503 4.24 19.55 10.60
C SER A 503 2.83 20.13 10.73
N VAL A 504 1.79 19.31 10.48
CA VAL A 504 0.39 19.72 10.65
C VAL A 504 -0.11 19.61 12.10
N LYS A 505 0.75 19.14 13.02
CA LYS A 505 0.41 18.86 14.43
C LYS A 505 -0.84 17.98 14.55
N LEU A 506 -0.83 16.83 13.87
CA LEU A 506 -1.96 15.90 13.86
C LEU A 506 -2.23 15.35 15.27
N GLN A 507 -3.23 15.92 15.94
CA GLN A 507 -3.68 15.52 17.28
C GLN A 507 -4.94 14.67 17.26
N ASP A 508 -5.89 15.01 16.38
CA ASP A 508 -7.21 14.39 16.32
C ASP A 508 -7.27 13.29 15.24
N ALA A 509 -6.60 12.16 15.54
CA ALA A 509 -6.62 10.97 14.71
C ALA A 509 -8.02 10.36 14.59
N GLU A 510 -8.85 10.43 15.64
CA GLU A 510 -10.23 9.92 15.60
C GLU A 510 -11.07 10.69 14.58
N LYS A 511 -10.98 12.03 14.55
CA LYS A 511 -11.64 12.83 13.50
C LYS A 511 -11.11 12.52 12.10
N LEU A 512 -9.79 12.35 11.95
CA LEU A 512 -9.20 11.99 10.65
C LEU A 512 -9.70 10.62 10.18
N ALA A 513 -9.80 9.64 11.07
CA ALA A 513 -10.33 8.31 10.76
C ALA A 513 -11.79 8.37 10.27
N ILE A 514 -12.63 9.20 10.90
CA ILE A 514 -14.02 9.41 10.47
C ILE A 514 -14.06 10.05 9.07
N ILE A 515 -13.21 11.05 8.80
CA ILE A 515 -13.13 11.69 7.48
C ILE A 515 -12.73 10.67 6.40
N TYR A 516 -11.67 9.90 6.65
CA TYR A 516 -11.18 8.86 5.74
C TYR A 516 -12.22 7.79 5.42
N ASP A 517 -12.85 7.23 6.45
CA ASP A 517 -13.87 6.18 6.25
C ASP A 517 -15.10 6.75 5.53
N SER A 518 -15.53 7.96 5.91
CA SER A 518 -16.65 8.64 5.26
C SER A 518 -16.34 8.94 3.80
N LEU A 519 -15.12 9.32 3.46
CA LEU A 519 -14.70 9.61 2.08
C LEU A 519 -14.91 8.39 1.19
N ILE A 520 -14.33 7.24 1.57
CA ILE A 520 -14.51 6.01 0.78
C ILE A 520 -15.97 5.55 0.79
N TYR A 521 -16.69 5.72 1.91
CA TYR A 521 -18.12 5.43 1.93
C TYR A 521 -18.87 6.24 0.87
N ARG A 522 -18.59 7.55 0.72
CA ARG A 522 -19.20 8.39 -0.32
C ARG A 522 -18.82 7.94 -1.74
N GLU A 523 -17.58 7.56 -2.00
CA GLU A 523 -17.23 6.99 -3.32
C GLU A 523 -18.02 5.70 -3.59
N ARG A 524 -18.09 4.81 -2.60
CA ARG A 524 -18.78 3.53 -2.70
C ARG A 524 -20.30 3.69 -2.78
N GLU A 525 -20.88 4.78 -2.28
CA GLU A 525 -22.29 5.13 -2.49
C GLU A 525 -22.60 5.34 -3.98
N ILE A 526 -21.74 6.06 -4.70
CA ILE A 526 -21.89 6.23 -6.16
C ILE A 526 -21.78 4.87 -6.87
N MET A 527 -20.88 3.99 -6.41
CA MET A 527 -20.74 2.63 -6.92
C MET A 527 -21.89 1.69 -6.52
N GLY A 528 -22.78 2.12 -5.62
CA GLY A 528 -23.91 1.36 -5.07
C GLY A 528 -23.54 0.23 -4.11
N LEU A 529 -22.27 0.11 -3.69
CA LEU A 529 -21.80 -1.06 -2.93
C LEU A 529 -22.46 -1.21 -1.55
N PRO A 530 -22.57 -0.15 -0.72
CA PRO A 530 -23.23 -0.26 0.58
C PRO A 530 -24.71 -0.60 0.42
N GLN A 531 -25.41 0.01 -0.53
CA GLN A 531 -26.86 -0.15 -0.71
C GLN A 531 -27.24 -1.54 -1.24
N MET A 532 -26.29 -2.22 -1.91
CA MET A 532 -26.46 -3.60 -2.38
C MET A 532 -25.83 -4.64 -1.45
N ASN A 533 -25.27 -4.23 -0.30
CA ASN A 533 -24.52 -5.10 0.61
C ASN A 533 -23.38 -5.87 -0.08
N LYS A 534 -22.61 -5.15 -0.93
CA LYS A 534 -21.50 -5.69 -1.73
C LYS A 534 -20.16 -5.04 -1.38
N GLU A 535 -20.05 -4.39 -0.22
CA GLU A 535 -18.78 -3.80 0.19
C GLU A 535 -17.69 -4.88 0.37
N PRO A 536 -16.52 -4.71 -0.25
CA PRO A 536 -15.41 -5.61 -0.01
C PRO A 536 -14.82 -5.37 1.38
N LYS A 537 -14.26 -6.42 1.95
CA LYS A 537 -13.41 -6.34 3.14
C LYS A 537 -12.11 -5.56 2.86
N ASN A 538 -11.62 -5.62 1.63
CA ASN A 538 -10.40 -4.94 1.20
C ASN A 538 -10.50 -3.41 1.31
N HIS A 539 -9.38 -2.79 1.67
CA HIS A 539 -9.25 -1.33 1.75
C HIS A 539 -8.82 -0.75 0.39
N GLN A 540 -9.22 0.50 0.10
CA GLN A 540 -8.45 1.31 -0.84
C GLN A 540 -7.17 1.80 -0.15
N PHE A 541 -6.17 2.23 -0.93
CA PHE A 541 -4.84 2.55 -0.41
C PHE A 541 -4.35 3.92 -0.86
N ALA A 542 -3.68 4.64 0.04
CA ALA A 542 -3.06 5.94 -0.24
C ALA A 542 -1.66 6.04 0.38
N ARG A 543 -0.69 6.61 -0.34
CA ARG A 543 0.72 6.65 0.09
C ARG A 543 1.46 7.92 -0.32
N PRO A 544 2.58 8.27 0.35
CA PRO A 544 3.43 9.37 -0.07
C PRO A 544 4.33 8.99 -1.25
N VAL A 545 4.67 9.96 -2.10
CA VAL A 545 5.62 9.84 -3.22
C VAL A 545 6.52 11.09 -3.33
N SER A 546 7.48 11.07 -4.26
CA SER A 546 8.44 12.16 -4.43
C SER A 546 7.86 13.41 -5.09
N GLY A 547 6.85 13.26 -5.96
CA GLY A 547 6.27 14.37 -6.72
C GLY A 547 4.90 14.05 -7.28
N GLY A 548 4.14 15.11 -7.57
CA GLY A 548 2.79 15.01 -8.14
C GLY A 548 1.71 14.56 -7.16
N MET A 549 0.50 14.44 -7.70
CA MET A 549 -0.65 13.78 -7.11
C MET A 549 -1.24 12.93 -8.24
N PHE A 550 -1.40 11.64 -8.02
CA PHE A 550 -1.82 10.70 -9.06
C PHE A 550 -2.37 9.40 -8.44
N ALA A 551 -3.00 8.58 -9.26
CA ALA A 551 -3.35 7.21 -8.95
C ALA A 551 -2.66 6.23 -9.88
N ASP A 552 -2.31 5.07 -9.36
CA ASP A 552 -1.71 3.99 -10.15
C ASP A 552 -2.24 2.61 -9.73
N GLY A 553 -1.61 1.54 -10.24
CA GLY A 553 -1.99 0.16 -9.91
C GLY A 553 -1.86 -0.22 -8.42
N THR A 554 -1.34 0.67 -7.57
CA THR A 554 -1.18 0.48 -6.12
C THR A 554 -2.25 1.23 -5.33
N GLY A 555 -2.70 2.38 -5.82
CA GLY A 555 -3.68 3.24 -5.15
C GLY A 555 -3.40 4.73 -5.39
N ALA A 556 -3.93 5.59 -4.53
CA ALA A 556 -3.69 7.03 -4.56
C ALA A 556 -2.29 7.38 -4.06
N ALA A 557 -1.70 8.41 -4.64
CA ALA A 557 -0.37 8.90 -4.30
C ALA A 557 -0.35 10.44 -4.26
N ALA A 558 0.34 10.99 -3.27
CA ALA A 558 0.60 12.43 -3.20
C ALA A 558 2.04 12.72 -2.76
N ALA A 559 2.63 13.76 -3.34
CA ALA A 559 3.94 14.24 -2.98
C ALA A 559 3.98 14.59 -1.49
N PHE A 560 5.12 14.34 -0.82
CA PHE A 560 5.32 14.75 0.57
C PHE A 560 4.96 16.22 0.84
N GLY A 561 5.19 17.13 -0.13
CA GLY A 561 4.83 18.55 0.00
C GLY A 561 3.31 18.83 0.06
N SER A 562 2.51 18.03 -0.66
CA SER A 562 1.05 18.18 -0.73
C SER A 562 0.30 17.25 0.24
N PHE A 563 0.98 16.24 0.80
CA PHE A 563 0.37 15.22 1.66
C PHE A 563 -0.30 15.80 2.92
N ASN A 564 0.10 17.01 3.35
CA ASN A 564 -0.54 17.73 4.47
C ASN A 564 -2.04 17.91 4.28
N GLU A 565 -2.49 18.10 3.03
CA GLU A 565 -3.92 18.24 2.70
C GLU A 565 -4.70 16.96 3.00
N TRP A 566 -4.05 15.80 2.97
CA TRP A 566 -4.68 14.50 3.18
C TRP A 566 -4.66 14.07 4.64
N ILE A 567 -3.94 14.76 5.54
CA ILE A 567 -3.77 14.32 6.94
C ILE A 567 -4.19 15.38 7.96
N ASN A 568 -4.65 16.56 7.53
CA ASN A 568 -5.10 17.62 8.41
C ASN A 568 -6.63 17.58 8.57
N PRO A 569 -7.18 17.03 9.68
CA PRO A 569 -8.63 16.91 9.85
C PRO A 569 -9.36 18.25 10.02
N ASN A 570 -8.65 19.36 10.21
CA ASN A 570 -9.23 20.70 10.34
C ASN A 570 -9.15 21.52 9.05
N ASN A 571 -8.40 21.05 8.05
CA ASN A 571 -8.29 21.68 6.75
C ASN A 571 -8.02 20.60 5.69
N PHE A 572 -8.94 19.65 5.59
CA PHE A 572 -8.79 18.47 4.76
C PHE A 572 -9.08 18.79 3.28
N GLY A 573 -8.20 18.35 2.38
CA GLY A 573 -8.35 18.49 0.93
C GLY A 573 -9.25 17.42 0.33
N PHE A 574 -10.57 17.60 0.40
CA PHE A 574 -11.55 16.59 -0.02
C PHE A 574 -11.43 16.20 -1.50
N TRP A 575 -11.39 17.19 -2.40
CA TRP A 575 -11.39 16.93 -3.84
C TRP A 575 -10.16 16.13 -4.28
N GLY A 576 -8.95 16.55 -3.90
CA GLY A 576 -7.71 15.92 -4.37
C GLY A 576 -7.62 14.45 -4.01
N MET A 577 -7.89 14.10 -2.75
CA MET A 577 -7.82 12.70 -2.32
C MET A 577 -8.89 11.82 -2.98
N ALA A 578 -10.13 12.32 -3.07
CA ALA A 578 -11.22 11.61 -3.73
C ALA A 578 -11.06 11.51 -5.26
N HIS A 579 -10.33 12.44 -5.86
CA HIS A 579 -10.01 12.39 -7.29
C HIS A 579 -9.07 11.22 -7.59
N GLU A 580 -8.00 11.07 -6.82
CA GLU A 580 -7.05 9.97 -7.01
C GLU A 580 -7.65 8.61 -6.63
N LEU A 581 -8.39 8.54 -5.53
CA LEU A 581 -9.10 7.32 -5.15
C LEU A 581 -10.23 6.99 -6.15
N GLY A 582 -10.87 8.03 -6.70
CA GLY A 582 -11.85 7.94 -7.77
C GLY A 582 -11.28 7.32 -9.05
N HIS A 583 -10.02 7.59 -9.42
CA HIS A 583 -9.37 6.91 -10.54
C HIS A 583 -9.30 5.40 -10.37
N VAL A 584 -9.00 4.93 -9.15
CA VAL A 584 -9.02 3.49 -8.83
C VAL A 584 -10.42 2.93 -9.08
N ASN A 585 -11.46 3.65 -8.63
CA ASN A 585 -12.86 3.24 -8.69
C ASN A 585 -13.55 3.48 -10.06
N GLN A 586 -12.87 4.04 -11.07
CA GLN A 586 -13.45 4.16 -12.41
C GLN A 586 -13.76 2.78 -13.01
N ILE A 587 -14.89 2.67 -13.70
CA ILE A 587 -15.42 1.39 -14.17
C ILE A 587 -14.88 1.02 -15.55
N THR A 588 -14.13 -0.07 -15.62
CA THR A 588 -13.52 -0.60 -16.87
C THR A 588 -13.72 -2.11 -17.00
N PRO A 589 -14.11 -2.62 -18.18
CA PRO A 589 -14.51 -1.88 -19.38
C PRO A 589 -15.92 -1.28 -19.24
N GLY A 590 -16.24 -0.24 -20.01
CA GLY A 590 -17.58 0.33 -20.10
C GLY A 590 -17.64 1.80 -19.70
N PHE A 591 -17.87 2.12 -18.43
CA PHE A 591 -18.08 3.50 -17.96
C PHE A 591 -16.76 4.31 -17.73
N LYS A 592 -15.76 4.01 -18.57
CA LYS A 592 -14.52 4.78 -18.80
C LYS A 592 -14.02 4.46 -20.21
N TRP A 593 -14.14 5.43 -21.11
CA TRP A 593 -13.66 5.38 -22.49
C TRP A 593 -12.71 6.56 -22.78
N PRO A 594 -12.03 6.61 -23.95
CA PRO A 594 -11.22 7.78 -24.32
C PRO A 594 -11.98 9.10 -24.13
N GLY A 595 -11.35 10.06 -23.47
CA GLY A 595 -11.99 11.33 -23.09
C GLY A 595 -12.61 11.36 -21.69
N CYS A 596 -12.64 10.23 -20.97
CA CYS A 596 -13.22 10.11 -19.63
C CYS A 596 -12.21 9.80 -18.51
N GLY A 597 -10.91 9.78 -18.83
CA GLY A 597 -9.82 9.53 -17.88
C GLY A 597 -9.92 10.44 -16.66
N GLU A 598 -10.08 11.74 -16.91
CA GLU A 598 -10.23 12.80 -15.90
C GLU A 598 -11.66 13.28 -15.68
N THR A 599 -12.65 12.50 -16.11
CA THR A 599 -14.06 12.93 -16.02
C THR A 599 -14.89 12.04 -15.10
N THR A 600 -14.86 10.72 -15.29
CA THR A 600 -15.75 9.84 -14.52
C THR A 600 -15.26 9.60 -13.08
N ASN A 601 -13.96 9.75 -12.81
CA ASN A 601 -13.41 9.84 -11.45
C ASN A 601 -13.99 11.03 -10.68
N ASN A 602 -14.18 12.17 -11.35
CA ASN A 602 -14.65 13.41 -10.72
C ASN A 602 -16.13 13.37 -10.27
N ILE A 603 -16.90 12.34 -10.66
CA ILE A 603 -18.24 12.09 -10.09
C ILE A 603 -18.11 11.77 -8.59
N TYR A 604 -17.09 10.98 -8.23
CA TYR A 604 -16.78 10.64 -6.85
C TYR A 604 -16.29 11.86 -6.09
N SER A 605 -15.34 12.62 -6.65
CA SER A 605 -14.78 13.83 -6.04
C SER A 605 -15.84 14.89 -5.72
N ALA A 606 -16.73 15.16 -6.68
CA ALA A 606 -17.81 16.13 -6.50
C ALA A 606 -18.78 15.68 -5.40
N TRP A 607 -19.12 14.39 -5.35
CA TRP A 607 -19.99 13.85 -4.30
C TRP A 607 -19.33 13.89 -2.92
N VAL A 608 -18.06 13.50 -2.81
CA VAL A 608 -17.28 13.58 -1.56
C VAL A 608 -17.22 15.01 -1.05
N GLU A 609 -16.82 15.97 -1.89
CA GLU A 609 -16.70 17.38 -1.50
C GLU A 609 -18.07 17.94 -1.11
N HIS A 610 -19.14 17.60 -1.84
CA HIS A 610 -20.49 18.04 -1.51
C HIS A 610 -20.97 17.55 -0.14
N LYS A 611 -20.69 16.28 0.23
CA LYS A 611 -21.18 15.69 1.49
C LYS A 611 -20.29 15.96 2.68
N LEU A 612 -18.97 15.91 2.50
CA LEU A 612 -18.00 16.03 3.60
C LEU A 612 -17.40 17.42 3.71
N GLY A 613 -17.24 18.11 2.58
CA GLY A 613 -16.77 19.50 2.51
C GLY A 613 -17.81 20.53 2.97
N ALA A 614 -19.06 20.13 3.20
CA ALA A 614 -20.10 20.99 3.75
C ALA A 614 -19.77 21.49 5.18
N THR A 615 -20.22 22.70 5.53
CA THR A 615 -20.07 23.28 6.89
C THR A 615 -20.81 22.52 7.97
N SER A 616 -21.87 21.78 7.59
CA SER A 616 -22.57 20.87 8.49
C SER A 616 -21.83 19.55 8.74
N ALA A 617 -20.69 19.33 8.06
CA ALA A 617 -19.87 18.13 8.17
C ALA A 617 -18.45 18.49 8.62
N PHE A 618 -17.46 18.47 7.72
CA PHE A 618 -16.04 18.63 8.06
C PHE A 618 -15.34 19.80 7.36
N GLY A 619 -15.95 20.40 6.33
CA GLY A 619 -15.34 21.45 5.53
C GLY A 619 -15.93 22.85 5.73
N ASN A 620 -15.66 23.73 4.77
CA ASN A 620 -16.05 25.14 4.79
C ASN A 620 -17.25 25.47 3.88
N GLY A 621 -17.89 24.45 3.28
CA GLY A 621 -19.03 24.60 2.39
C GLY A 621 -18.70 24.97 0.95
N HIS A 622 -17.43 24.92 0.56
CA HIS A 622 -16.99 25.16 -0.82
C HIS A 622 -17.34 23.99 -1.74
N HIS A 623 -17.93 24.28 -2.90
CA HIS A 623 -18.13 23.32 -3.99
C HIS A 623 -17.29 23.72 -5.20
N ARG A 624 -16.30 22.94 -5.59
CA ARG A 624 -15.33 23.31 -6.64
C ARG A 624 -15.97 23.67 -7.98
N LEU A 625 -17.00 22.93 -8.40
CA LEU A 625 -17.66 23.17 -9.70
C LEU A 625 -18.46 24.49 -9.70
N GLU A 626 -19.00 24.89 -8.55
CA GLU A 626 -19.80 26.11 -8.39
C GLU A 626 -19.01 27.31 -7.87
N ASP A 627 -18.00 27.13 -7.03
CA ASP A 627 -17.39 28.19 -6.23
C ASP A 627 -16.01 28.63 -6.70
N GLU A 628 -15.35 27.83 -7.54
CA GLU A 628 -14.05 28.20 -8.08
C GLU A 628 -14.18 29.42 -9.01
N GLN A 629 -13.32 30.42 -8.79
CA GLN A 629 -13.22 31.59 -9.65
C GLN A 629 -12.35 31.23 -10.86
N SER A 630 -13.01 30.95 -11.98
CA SER A 630 -12.40 30.42 -13.19
C SER A 630 -13.23 30.86 -14.41
N GLY A 631 -13.14 30.15 -15.54
CA GLY A 631 -13.95 30.40 -16.74
C GLY A 631 -13.18 31.07 -17.88
N VAL A 632 -13.88 31.29 -19.00
CA VAL A 632 -13.31 31.80 -20.26
C VAL A 632 -14.18 32.89 -20.86
N ASN A 633 -13.58 33.73 -21.71
CA ASN A 633 -14.26 34.84 -22.38
C ASN A 633 -15.02 35.72 -21.36
N ASP A 634 -16.29 36.02 -21.58
CA ASP A 634 -17.10 36.86 -20.68
C ASP A 634 -17.35 36.24 -19.30
N TYR A 635 -17.15 34.92 -19.16
CA TYR A 635 -17.25 34.20 -17.89
C TYR A 635 -15.92 34.14 -17.13
N SER A 636 -14.85 34.76 -17.64
CA SER A 636 -13.52 34.70 -17.03
C SER A 636 -13.51 35.30 -15.61
N TRP A 637 -12.84 34.58 -14.70
CA TRP A 637 -12.72 34.90 -13.28
C TRP A 637 -14.05 35.02 -12.52
N MET A 638 -15.15 34.50 -13.09
CA MET A 638 -16.42 34.43 -12.37
C MET A 638 -16.42 33.23 -11.43
N ARG A 639 -17.04 33.41 -10.25
CA ARG A 639 -17.42 32.29 -9.38
C ARG A 639 -18.37 31.36 -10.16
N GLY A 640 -17.99 30.09 -10.29
CA GLY A 640 -18.66 29.10 -11.12
C GLY A 640 -18.48 29.33 -12.62
N GLY A 641 -17.40 30.00 -13.02
CA GLY A 641 -17.10 30.26 -14.43
C GLY A 641 -17.01 28.99 -15.29
N ARG A 642 -16.54 27.86 -14.72
CA ARG A 642 -16.57 26.54 -15.40
C ARG A 642 -17.98 26.01 -15.60
N PHE A 643 -18.85 26.12 -14.59
CA PHE A 643 -20.25 25.74 -14.72
C PHE A 643 -20.95 26.59 -15.80
N ASN A 644 -20.68 27.89 -15.82
CA ASN A 644 -21.22 28.76 -16.86
C ASN A 644 -20.64 28.43 -18.26
N ALA A 645 -19.37 28.04 -18.37
CA ALA A 645 -18.79 27.57 -19.63
C ALA A 645 -19.52 26.31 -20.14
N TYR A 646 -19.88 25.37 -19.26
CA TYR A 646 -20.75 24.24 -19.62
C TYR A 646 -22.11 24.69 -20.16
N LEU A 647 -22.80 25.61 -19.48
CA LEU A 647 -24.10 26.13 -19.93
C LEU A 647 -23.99 26.86 -21.27
N GLU A 648 -22.90 27.59 -21.47
CA GLU A 648 -22.61 28.31 -22.69
C GLU A 648 -22.33 27.37 -23.87
N GLU A 649 -21.39 26.45 -23.72
CA GLU A 649 -20.94 25.55 -24.78
C GLU A 649 -21.96 24.45 -25.06
N GLY A 650 -22.38 23.72 -24.03
CA GLY A 650 -23.35 22.63 -24.16
C GLY A 650 -24.76 23.15 -24.40
N VAL A 651 -25.33 23.83 -23.42
CA VAL A 651 -26.78 24.11 -23.37
C VAL A 651 -27.20 25.19 -24.38
N ARG A 652 -26.43 26.27 -24.51
CA ARG A 652 -26.77 27.39 -25.41
C ARG A 652 -26.30 27.18 -26.84
N LYS A 653 -25.01 26.86 -27.04
CA LYS A 653 -24.41 26.69 -28.37
C LYS A 653 -24.66 25.30 -28.96
N GLY A 654 -24.98 24.30 -28.14
CA GLY A 654 -25.20 22.93 -28.59
C GLY A 654 -23.92 22.19 -28.98
N VAL A 655 -22.78 22.55 -28.38
CA VAL A 655 -21.49 21.89 -28.64
C VAL A 655 -21.49 20.48 -28.04
N GLN A 656 -20.91 19.55 -28.79
CA GLN A 656 -20.75 18.16 -28.37
C GLN A 656 -19.99 18.06 -27.05
N TRP A 657 -20.46 17.21 -26.14
CA TRP A 657 -19.99 17.13 -24.75
C TRP A 657 -18.46 17.07 -24.60
N GLN A 658 -17.77 16.18 -25.31
CA GLN A 658 -16.31 16.06 -25.20
C GLN A 658 -15.52 17.16 -25.92
N LEU A 659 -16.19 18.05 -26.65
CA LEU A 659 -15.61 19.16 -27.41
C LEU A 659 -15.98 20.54 -26.84
N GLN A 660 -16.61 20.59 -25.67
CA GLN A 660 -16.97 21.84 -25.00
C GLN A 660 -15.71 22.52 -24.48
N ASP A 661 -15.54 23.80 -24.84
CA ASP A 661 -14.40 24.59 -24.40
C ASP A 661 -14.54 25.01 -22.93
N GLY A 662 -13.42 25.18 -22.26
CA GLY A 662 -13.36 25.57 -20.86
C GLY A 662 -12.02 26.20 -20.53
N PRO A 663 -11.83 26.74 -19.33
CA PRO A 663 -10.59 27.41 -18.93
C PRO A 663 -9.37 26.53 -19.09
N ASP A 664 -9.47 25.24 -18.79
CA ASP A 664 -8.39 24.31 -19.08
C ASP A 664 -8.32 24.09 -20.60
N TYR A 665 -7.11 24.29 -21.15
CA TYR A 665 -6.83 24.19 -22.59
C TYR A 665 -7.54 25.26 -23.46
N HIS A 666 -8.13 26.31 -22.89
CA HIS A 666 -8.70 27.42 -23.66
C HIS A 666 -7.65 28.02 -24.60
N GLY A 667 -8.01 28.23 -25.87
CA GLY A 667 -7.11 28.80 -26.87
C GLY A 667 -5.95 27.88 -27.32
N SER A 668 -5.85 26.65 -26.79
CA SER A 668 -4.86 25.68 -27.27
C SER A 668 -5.11 25.28 -28.73
N ALA A 669 -4.02 25.21 -29.51
CA ALA A 669 -4.09 24.78 -30.90
C ALA A 669 -4.37 23.27 -31.01
N PHE A 670 -5.06 22.87 -32.08
CA PHE A 670 -5.21 21.46 -32.41
C PHE A 670 -3.91 20.89 -32.98
N ASN A 671 -3.55 19.69 -32.53
CA ASN A 671 -2.51 18.90 -33.16
C ASN A 671 -3.08 18.13 -34.35
N ASN A 672 -2.33 18.06 -35.45
CA ASN A 672 -2.61 17.12 -36.53
C ASN A 672 -1.97 15.78 -36.19
N VAL A 673 -2.76 14.70 -36.23
CA VAL A 673 -2.29 13.35 -35.93
C VAL A 673 -2.69 12.38 -37.03
N GLU A 674 -1.75 11.50 -37.39
CA GLU A 674 -1.98 10.42 -38.33
C GLU A 674 -2.45 9.19 -37.55
N VAL A 675 -3.65 8.71 -37.86
CA VAL A 675 -4.31 7.61 -37.12
C VAL A 675 -5.08 6.72 -38.09
N ASN A 676 -5.32 5.46 -37.69
CA ASN A 676 -6.27 4.62 -38.41
C ASN A 676 -7.68 5.20 -38.24
N ASP A 677 -8.36 5.53 -39.33
CA ASP A 677 -9.75 5.89 -39.33
C ASP A 677 -10.64 4.68 -39.01
N GLN A 678 -11.79 4.96 -38.41
CA GLN A 678 -12.73 3.94 -37.98
C GLN A 678 -14.17 4.31 -38.38
N ASP A 679 -14.97 3.28 -38.59
CA ASP A 679 -16.44 3.39 -38.53
C ASP A 679 -16.93 3.29 -37.07
N GLU A 680 -18.23 3.44 -36.84
CA GLU A 680 -18.84 3.34 -35.51
C GLU A 680 -18.69 1.97 -34.83
N ASN A 681 -18.34 0.94 -35.61
CA ASN A 681 -18.12 -0.42 -35.14
C ASN A 681 -16.65 -0.72 -34.82
N GLY A 682 -15.75 0.23 -35.10
CA GLY A 682 -14.32 0.11 -34.86
C GLY A 682 -13.57 -0.58 -36.00
N ASN A 683 -14.21 -0.79 -37.15
CA ASN A 683 -13.55 -1.36 -38.32
C ASN A 683 -12.58 -0.34 -38.91
N ASN A 684 -11.37 -0.78 -39.25
CA ASN A 684 -10.34 0.07 -39.83
C ASN A 684 -10.73 0.48 -41.27
N LEU A 685 -10.73 1.78 -41.55
CA LEU A 685 -11.03 2.37 -42.87
C LEU A 685 -9.78 2.88 -43.61
N GLY A 686 -8.60 2.67 -43.04
CA GLY A 686 -7.31 3.15 -43.56
C GLY A 686 -6.76 4.35 -42.76
N MET A 687 -5.54 4.77 -43.10
CA MET A 687 -4.87 5.88 -42.41
C MET A 687 -5.43 7.23 -42.85
N ILE A 688 -5.66 8.14 -41.89
CA ILE A 688 -6.04 9.53 -42.15
C ILE A 688 -5.25 10.49 -41.25
N THR A 689 -5.20 11.76 -41.65
CA THR A 689 -4.79 12.85 -40.77
C THR A 689 -6.03 13.53 -40.19
N THR A 690 -6.12 13.59 -38.86
CA THR A 690 -7.22 14.25 -38.13
C THR A 690 -6.68 15.23 -37.09
N LYS A 691 -7.57 16.07 -36.55
CA LYS A 691 -7.26 17.03 -35.49
C LYS A 691 -7.58 16.46 -34.12
N SER A 692 -6.72 16.73 -33.14
CA SER A 692 -6.92 16.35 -31.74
C SER A 692 -6.37 17.38 -30.76
N ARG A 693 -7.04 17.55 -29.63
CA ARG A 693 -6.58 18.32 -28.45
C ARG A 693 -7.37 17.88 -27.21
N ASN A 694 -6.86 18.23 -26.03
CA ASN A 694 -7.60 18.12 -24.78
C ASN A 694 -8.61 19.25 -24.61
N PHE A 695 -9.61 18.98 -23.78
CA PHE A 695 -10.68 19.91 -23.39
C PHE A 695 -10.92 19.77 -21.89
N ASP A 696 -11.42 20.84 -21.27
CA ASP A 696 -11.59 20.97 -19.82
C ASP A 696 -12.44 19.84 -19.22
N HIS A 697 -11.83 19.08 -18.31
CA HIS A 697 -12.45 17.91 -17.70
C HIS A 697 -13.47 18.28 -16.61
N PHE A 698 -13.32 19.44 -15.98
CA PHE A 698 -14.28 19.99 -15.03
C PHE A 698 -15.55 20.50 -15.72
N VAL A 699 -15.46 20.98 -16.97
CA VAL A 699 -16.64 21.25 -17.81
C VAL A 699 -17.36 19.94 -18.15
N LYS A 700 -16.61 18.90 -18.52
CA LYS A 700 -17.18 17.58 -18.88
C LYS A 700 -17.90 16.89 -17.73
N VAL A 701 -17.49 17.07 -16.47
CA VAL A 701 -18.15 16.40 -15.34
C VAL A 701 -19.49 17.04 -14.95
N VAL A 702 -19.76 18.29 -15.34
CA VAL A 702 -20.97 19.02 -14.92
C VAL A 702 -22.27 18.24 -15.19
N PRO A 703 -22.52 17.67 -16.40
CA PRO A 703 -23.72 16.86 -16.63
C PRO A 703 -23.86 15.69 -15.64
N PHE A 704 -22.77 15.00 -15.30
CA PHE A 704 -22.84 13.89 -14.35
C PHE A 704 -23.10 14.38 -12.93
N TRP A 705 -22.50 15.51 -12.55
CA TRP A 705 -22.78 16.15 -11.26
C TRP A 705 -24.26 16.55 -11.13
N GLN A 706 -24.85 17.08 -12.21
CA GLN A 706 -26.27 17.43 -12.25
C GLN A 706 -27.19 16.22 -12.11
N LEU A 707 -26.84 15.10 -12.76
CA LEU A 707 -27.55 13.84 -12.58
C LEU A 707 -27.45 13.36 -11.13
N THR A 708 -26.27 13.41 -10.51
CA THR A 708 -26.05 13.01 -9.11
C THR A 708 -26.90 13.85 -8.15
N LEU A 709 -26.88 15.18 -8.28
CA LEU A 709 -27.71 16.08 -7.48
C LEU A 709 -29.20 15.74 -7.61
N TYR A 710 -29.68 15.51 -8.83
CA TYR A 710 -31.09 15.25 -9.05
C TYR A 710 -31.51 13.86 -8.54
N THR A 711 -30.72 12.82 -8.78
CA THR A 711 -31.10 11.47 -8.33
C THR A 711 -30.96 11.30 -6.82
N GLU A 712 -29.90 11.85 -6.23
CA GLU A 712 -29.58 11.67 -4.80
C GLU A 712 -30.15 12.79 -3.91
N GLU A 713 -29.78 14.06 -4.11
CA GLU A 713 -30.23 15.16 -3.23
C GLU A 713 -31.71 15.49 -3.42
N CYS A 714 -32.21 15.52 -4.66
CA CYS A 714 -33.65 15.65 -4.90
C CYS A 714 -34.43 14.35 -4.64
N LYS A 715 -33.74 13.24 -4.35
CA LYS A 715 -34.33 11.92 -4.14
C LYS A 715 -35.24 11.47 -5.29
N ALA A 716 -34.97 11.92 -6.51
CA ALA A 716 -35.79 11.57 -7.67
C ALA A 716 -35.66 10.08 -8.03
N SER A 717 -34.46 9.51 -7.82
CA SER A 717 -34.22 8.08 -7.96
C SER A 717 -32.92 7.71 -7.22
N PRO A 718 -32.94 7.62 -5.87
CA PRO A 718 -31.73 7.35 -5.09
C PRO A 718 -31.01 6.10 -5.59
N THR A 719 -29.67 6.11 -5.50
CA THR A 719 -28.76 5.06 -5.95
C THR A 719 -28.77 4.78 -7.45
N ALA A 720 -29.18 5.74 -8.30
CA ALA A 720 -29.28 5.53 -9.75
C ALA A 720 -27.90 5.20 -10.37
N PHE A 721 -26.85 5.94 -9.99
CA PHE A 721 -25.48 5.62 -10.41
C PHE A 721 -25.05 4.23 -9.93
N GLY A 722 -25.37 3.86 -8.69
CA GLY A 722 -25.05 2.54 -8.15
C GLY A 722 -25.69 1.40 -8.92
N ARG A 723 -26.98 1.52 -9.27
CA ARG A 723 -27.69 0.54 -10.12
C ARG A 723 -27.15 0.52 -11.55
N MET A 724 -26.79 1.68 -12.11
CA MET A 724 -26.16 1.76 -13.43
C MET A 724 -24.81 1.03 -13.43
N ILE A 725 -23.94 1.32 -12.47
CA ILE A 725 -22.62 0.68 -12.33
C ILE A 725 -22.76 -0.82 -12.09
N GLU A 726 -23.73 -1.26 -11.29
CA GLU A 726 -23.99 -2.68 -11.10
C GLU A 726 -24.35 -3.38 -12.41
N SER A 727 -25.13 -2.73 -13.28
CA SER A 727 -25.46 -3.31 -14.58
C SER A 727 -24.21 -3.56 -15.43
N TYR A 728 -23.15 -2.75 -15.28
CA TYR A 728 -21.87 -3.04 -15.91
C TYR A 728 -21.22 -4.29 -15.35
N ARG A 729 -21.34 -4.57 -14.04
CA ARG A 729 -20.75 -5.76 -13.41
C ARG A 729 -21.47 -7.04 -13.82
N SER A 730 -22.80 -7.01 -13.89
CA SER A 730 -23.63 -8.20 -14.12
C SER A 730 -23.90 -8.52 -15.58
N ASP A 731 -24.00 -7.50 -16.45
CA ASP A 731 -24.54 -7.65 -17.80
C ASP A 731 -23.91 -6.61 -18.74
N PHE A 732 -22.60 -6.71 -18.98
CA PHE A 732 -21.91 -5.86 -19.97
C PHE A 732 -21.05 -6.69 -20.90
N ASP A 733 -21.35 -6.57 -22.19
CA ASP A 733 -20.63 -7.21 -23.29
C ASP A 733 -19.65 -6.21 -23.91
N ALA A 734 -18.37 -6.36 -23.56
CA ALA A 734 -17.31 -5.50 -24.08
C ALA A 734 -17.03 -5.69 -25.57
N GLN A 735 -17.42 -6.83 -26.17
CA GLN A 735 -17.29 -7.06 -27.61
C GLN A 735 -18.38 -6.31 -28.38
N LYS A 736 -19.62 -6.33 -27.86
CA LYS A 736 -20.72 -5.53 -28.41
C LYS A 736 -20.46 -4.03 -28.30
N PHE A 737 -19.99 -3.58 -27.13
CA PHE A 737 -19.71 -2.17 -26.82
C PHE A 737 -18.21 -1.87 -26.91
N ASN A 738 -17.60 -2.22 -28.04
CA ASN A 738 -16.17 -2.13 -28.30
C ASN A 738 -15.65 -0.72 -28.64
N THR A 739 -16.53 0.25 -28.93
CA THR A 739 -16.15 1.62 -29.29
C THR A 739 -16.65 2.65 -28.28
N SER A 740 -15.95 3.79 -28.17
CA SER A 740 -16.29 4.88 -27.24
C SER A 740 -17.71 5.39 -27.42
N GLY A 741 -18.17 5.53 -28.68
CA GLY A 741 -19.50 6.03 -28.97
C GLY A 741 -20.61 5.06 -28.58
N LYS A 742 -20.40 3.75 -28.79
CA LYS A 742 -21.31 2.70 -28.29
C LYS A 742 -21.36 2.70 -26.76
N GLN A 743 -20.23 2.89 -26.09
CA GLN A 743 -20.17 2.95 -24.62
C GLN A 743 -20.90 4.19 -24.07
N GLN A 744 -20.80 5.35 -24.73
CA GLN A 744 -21.54 6.57 -24.35
C GLN A 744 -23.06 6.41 -24.52
N ILE A 745 -23.52 5.85 -25.65
CA ILE A 745 -24.95 5.53 -25.87
C ILE A 745 -25.45 4.54 -24.82
N GLU A 746 -24.67 3.50 -24.55
CA GLU A 746 -25.03 2.47 -23.57
C GLU A 746 -25.09 3.02 -22.15
N MET A 747 -24.19 3.95 -21.79
CA MET A 747 -24.24 4.65 -20.50
C MET A 747 -25.56 5.42 -20.35
N MET A 748 -25.97 6.20 -21.36
CA MET A 748 -27.23 6.96 -21.30
C MET A 748 -28.45 6.04 -21.20
N LYS A 749 -28.45 4.91 -21.94
CA LYS A 749 -29.48 3.88 -21.84
C LYS A 749 -29.57 3.29 -20.44
N ARG A 750 -28.43 2.83 -19.91
CA ARG A 750 -28.34 2.20 -18.57
C ARG A 750 -28.73 3.19 -17.47
N PHE A 751 -28.38 4.46 -17.60
CA PHE A 751 -28.79 5.47 -16.63
C PHE A 751 -30.31 5.70 -16.63
N CYS A 752 -30.95 5.77 -17.81
CA CYS A 752 -32.42 5.82 -17.90
C CYS A 752 -33.05 4.56 -17.29
N ASP A 753 -32.52 3.37 -17.59
CA ASP A 753 -33.00 2.10 -17.03
C ASP A 753 -32.81 2.02 -15.50
N ALA A 754 -31.68 2.52 -14.98
CA ALA A 754 -31.36 2.49 -13.55
C ALA A 754 -32.19 3.51 -12.74
N SER A 755 -32.46 4.67 -13.33
CA SER A 755 -33.23 5.74 -12.71
C SER A 755 -34.75 5.58 -12.88
N LYS A 756 -35.18 4.88 -13.94
CA LYS A 756 -36.58 4.85 -14.43
C LYS A 756 -37.11 6.24 -14.84
N ILE A 757 -36.22 7.09 -15.34
CA ILE A 757 -36.50 8.45 -15.78
C ILE A 757 -35.99 8.62 -17.21
N ASN A 758 -36.77 9.30 -18.06
CA ASN A 758 -36.34 9.69 -19.39
C ASN A 758 -35.47 10.96 -19.30
N PHE A 759 -34.16 10.79 -19.47
CA PHE A 759 -33.17 11.87 -19.50
C PHE A 759 -32.77 12.29 -20.92
N LEU A 760 -33.42 11.80 -21.97
CA LEU A 760 -33.02 12.12 -23.35
C LEU A 760 -33.00 13.64 -23.63
N PRO A 761 -34.01 14.45 -23.24
CA PRO A 761 -33.95 15.89 -23.44
C PRO A 761 -32.78 16.57 -22.70
N PHE A 762 -32.41 16.05 -21.53
CA PHE A 762 -31.25 16.53 -20.77
C PHE A 762 -29.94 16.19 -21.49
N PHE A 763 -29.80 14.94 -21.98
CA PHE A 763 -28.59 14.50 -22.70
C PHE A 763 -28.39 15.24 -24.01
N GLU A 764 -29.46 15.55 -24.74
CA GLU A 764 -29.41 16.35 -25.97
C GLU A 764 -28.89 17.76 -25.69
N LYS A 765 -29.48 18.45 -24.70
CA LYS A 765 -29.06 19.81 -24.30
C LYS A 765 -27.65 19.84 -23.72
N ALA A 766 -27.25 18.80 -23.00
CA ALA A 766 -25.90 18.69 -22.47
C ALA A 766 -24.84 18.35 -23.54
N GLY A 767 -25.26 17.99 -24.76
CA GLY A 767 -24.38 17.60 -25.85
C GLY A 767 -23.89 16.14 -25.79
N LEU A 768 -24.46 15.28 -24.93
CA LEU A 768 -24.13 13.86 -24.86
C LEU A 768 -24.83 13.02 -25.93
N LEU A 769 -26.02 13.42 -26.37
CA LEU A 769 -26.82 12.68 -27.35
C LEU A 769 -26.90 13.42 -28.69
N LYS A 770 -25.79 13.46 -29.43
CA LYS A 770 -25.73 14.16 -30.72
C LYS A 770 -24.69 13.50 -31.66
N PRO A 771 -24.85 13.53 -32.99
CA PRO A 771 -23.89 12.91 -33.90
C PRO A 771 -22.49 13.51 -33.81
N VAL A 772 -21.47 12.67 -33.69
CA VAL A 772 -20.06 13.09 -33.59
C VAL A 772 -19.16 12.09 -34.28
N LYS A 773 -18.09 12.57 -34.91
CA LYS A 773 -16.90 11.80 -35.29
C LYS A 773 -15.68 12.67 -34.97
N ALA A 774 -15.04 12.40 -33.84
CA ALA A 774 -13.90 13.17 -33.36
C ALA A 774 -12.84 12.26 -32.74
N PHE A 775 -11.58 12.65 -32.86
CA PHE A 775 -10.47 11.94 -32.25
C PHE A 775 -10.09 12.61 -30.92
N ILE A 776 -10.42 11.94 -29.83
CA ILE A 776 -10.39 12.48 -28.47
C ILE A 776 -9.11 12.04 -27.76
N GLU A 777 -8.61 12.89 -26.87
CA GLU A 777 -7.47 12.65 -26.00
C GLU A 777 -7.83 12.93 -24.53
N ASP A 778 -7.41 12.03 -23.64
CA ASP A 778 -7.45 12.13 -22.17
C ASP A 778 -6.71 10.91 -21.55
N TYR A 779 -5.37 11.00 -21.43
CA TYR A 779 -4.39 9.92 -21.13
C TYR A 779 -4.42 8.66 -22.03
N SER A 780 -5.52 8.46 -22.74
CA SER A 780 -5.78 7.51 -23.78
C SER A 780 -6.39 8.28 -24.95
N ARG A 781 -6.21 7.75 -26.17
CA ARG A 781 -6.63 8.40 -27.40
C ARG A 781 -7.51 7.47 -28.20
N GLY A 782 -8.56 7.99 -28.81
CA GLY A 782 -9.45 7.17 -29.61
C GLY A 782 -10.56 7.93 -30.29
N TRP A 783 -11.20 7.24 -31.24
CA TRP A 783 -12.37 7.76 -31.92
C TRP A 783 -13.59 7.76 -31.01
N LEU A 784 -14.30 8.89 -30.98
CA LEU A 784 -15.66 9.00 -30.50
C LEU A 784 -16.58 9.17 -31.72
N ILE A 785 -17.32 8.11 -32.04
CA ILE A 785 -18.22 8.07 -33.20
C ILE A 785 -19.63 7.70 -32.74
N ILE A 786 -20.56 8.65 -32.85
CA ILE A 786 -21.98 8.44 -32.61
C ILE A 786 -22.72 8.84 -33.88
N THR A 787 -23.50 7.91 -34.42
CA THR A 787 -24.29 8.12 -35.65
C THR A 787 -25.75 8.42 -35.32
N GLN A 788 -26.49 9.00 -36.26
CA GLN A 788 -27.93 9.24 -36.09
C GLN A 788 -28.73 7.96 -35.81
N PRO A 789 -28.48 6.82 -36.51
CA PRO A 789 -29.15 5.56 -36.19
C PRO A 789 -28.97 5.10 -34.74
N MET A 790 -27.78 5.26 -34.14
CA MET A 790 -27.55 4.91 -32.73
C MET A 790 -28.41 5.76 -31.79
N ILE A 791 -28.58 7.04 -32.12
CA ILE A 791 -29.42 7.97 -31.36
C ILE A 791 -30.89 7.59 -31.49
N ASP A 792 -31.35 7.29 -32.71
CA ASP A 792 -32.74 6.95 -32.99
C ASP A 792 -33.13 5.63 -32.30
N GLU A 793 -32.22 4.64 -32.28
CA GLU A 793 -32.39 3.39 -31.53
C GLU A 793 -32.54 3.64 -30.03
N LEU A 794 -31.68 4.48 -29.45
CA LEU A 794 -31.78 4.84 -28.03
C LEU A 794 -33.11 5.55 -27.72
N LYS A 795 -33.53 6.49 -28.57
CA LYS A 795 -34.80 7.21 -28.43
C LYS A 795 -35.99 6.26 -28.48
N ALA A 796 -36.03 5.37 -29.47
CA ALA A 796 -37.08 4.37 -29.61
C ALA A 796 -37.12 3.42 -28.40
N TYR A 797 -35.95 2.99 -27.91
CA TYR A 797 -35.84 2.16 -26.72
C TYR A 797 -36.42 2.84 -25.49
N VAL A 798 -35.97 4.06 -25.15
CA VAL A 798 -36.45 4.77 -23.94
C VAL A 798 -37.94 5.12 -24.06
N ALA A 799 -38.41 5.53 -25.25
CA ALA A 799 -39.83 5.76 -25.49
C ALA A 799 -40.67 4.50 -25.22
N SER A 800 -40.18 3.31 -25.61
CA SER A 800 -40.86 2.03 -25.35
C SER A 800 -40.99 1.70 -23.85
N LYS A 801 -40.18 2.32 -22.99
CA LYS A 801 -40.23 2.12 -21.54
C LYS A 801 -41.25 2.99 -20.83
N ASN A 802 -41.77 4.03 -21.48
CA ASN A 802 -42.73 4.97 -20.90
C ASN A 802 -42.25 5.58 -19.55
N TYR A 803 -40.96 5.92 -19.46
CA TYR A 803 -40.42 6.60 -18.28
C TYR A 803 -40.85 8.06 -18.23
N ALA A 804 -41.11 8.57 -17.02
CA ALA A 804 -41.41 9.98 -16.82
C ALA A 804 -40.21 10.84 -17.23
N GLU A 805 -40.46 11.96 -17.92
CA GLU A 805 -39.40 12.89 -18.31
C GLU A 805 -38.81 13.62 -17.11
N ALA A 806 -37.50 13.85 -17.18
CA ALA A 806 -36.81 14.74 -16.27
C ALA A 806 -37.32 16.20 -16.42
N PRO A 807 -37.19 17.05 -15.38
CA PRO A 807 -37.60 18.45 -15.45
C PRO A 807 -36.95 19.18 -16.63
N ALA A 808 -37.71 20.01 -17.33
CA ALA A 808 -37.26 20.62 -18.59
C ALA A 808 -36.04 21.54 -18.45
N ALA A 809 -35.81 22.08 -17.24
CA ALA A 809 -34.68 22.93 -16.89
C ALA A 809 -33.60 22.20 -16.07
N LEU A 810 -33.56 20.85 -16.09
CA LEU A 810 -32.59 20.08 -15.30
C LEU A 810 -31.13 20.46 -15.59
N ASN A 811 -30.78 20.88 -16.81
CA ASN A 811 -29.44 21.37 -17.14
C ASN A 811 -29.03 22.63 -16.35
N TYR A 812 -29.90 23.20 -15.52
CA TYR A 812 -29.60 24.32 -14.63
C TYR A 812 -29.44 23.94 -13.16
N ILE A 813 -29.62 22.67 -12.78
CA ILE A 813 -29.43 22.23 -11.39
C ILE A 813 -27.97 22.41 -10.95
N ASN A 814 -27.75 22.82 -9.70
CA ASN A 814 -26.45 22.94 -9.05
C ASN A 814 -26.58 22.78 -7.52
N ALA A 815 -25.45 22.85 -6.79
CA ALA A 815 -25.41 22.72 -5.33
C ALA A 815 -26.25 23.78 -4.57
N TYR A 816 -26.57 24.91 -5.20
CA TYR A 816 -27.26 26.06 -4.61
C TYR A 816 -28.78 26.09 -4.87
N ASN A 817 -29.27 25.39 -5.89
CA ASN A 817 -30.68 25.45 -6.32
C ASN A 817 -31.40 24.08 -6.34
N TRP A 818 -30.72 22.96 -6.08
CA TRP A 818 -31.32 21.62 -6.16
C TRP A 818 -32.60 21.47 -5.31
N ARG A 819 -32.75 22.24 -4.23
CA ARG A 819 -33.97 22.26 -3.41
C ARG A 819 -35.19 22.74 -4.20
N ASN A 820 -35.02 23.69 -5.13
CA ASN A 820 -36.12 24.15 -6.00
C ASN A 820 -36.61 23.02 -6.92
N PHE A 821 -35.70 22.15 -7.38
CA PHE A 821 -36.06 20.95 -8.15
C PHE A 821 -36.75 19.89 -7.28
N ARG A 822 -36.21 19.60 -6.09
CA ARG A 822 -36.80 18.63 -5.15
C ARG A 822 -38.22 19.02 -4.73
N ASP A 823 -38.36 20.27 -4.30
CA ASP A 823 -39.59 20.79 -3.70
C ASP A 823 -40.57 21.31 -4.77
N LYS A 824 -40.19 21.27 -6.06
CA LYS A 824 -40.99 21.73 -7.20
C LYS A 824 -41.49 23.17 -7.01
N VAL A 825 -40.60 24.05 -6.53
CA VAL A 825 -40.92 25.44 -6.23
C VAL A 825 -41.26 26.17 -7.52
N GLN A 826 -42.50 26.60 -7.66
CA GLN A 826 -42.98 27.30 -8.85
C GLN A 826 -42.29 28.67 -8.98
N LEU A 827 -41.84 29.01 -10.20
CA LEU A 827 -41.32 30.33 -10.48
C LEU A 827 -42.44 31.36 -10.39
N ALA A 828 -42.32 32.28 -9.43
CA ALA A 828 -43.29 33.35 -9.25
C ALA A 828 -43.19 34.41 -10.35
N GLU A 829 -44.34 34.97 -10.72
CA GLU A 829 -44.39 36.19 -11.49
C GLU A 829 -44.15 37.40 -10.59
N GLY A 830 -43.43 38.39 -11.11
CA GLY A 830 -43.06 39.59 -10.38
C GLY A 830 -42.98 40.80 -11.29
N THR A 831 -42.86 41.98 -10.70
CA THR A 831 -42.67 43.22 -11.46
C THR A 831 -41.27 43.26 -12.04
N VAL A 832 -41.17 43.42 -13.37
CA VAL A 832 -39.90 43.52 -14.10
C VAL A 832 -39.01 44.59 -13.47
N GLY A 833 -37.75 44.26 -13.21
CA GLY A 833 -36.75 45.12 -12.58
C GLY A 833 -36.66 44.99 -11.06
N THR A 834 -37.62 44.32 -10.40
CA THR A 834 -37.58 44.14 -8.94
C THR A 834 -36.37 43.31 -8.53
N GLY A 835 -35.55 43.87 -7.63
CA GLY A 835 -34.33 43.20 -7.15
C GLY A 835 -33.20 43.12 -8.17
N CYS A 836 -33.29 43.83 -9.31
CA CYS A 836 -32.28 43.84 -10.35
C CYS A 836 -31.46 45.14 -10.28
N THR A 837 -30.15 45.03 -10.12
CA THR A 837 -29.21 46.16 -10.10
C THR A 837 -28.30 46.09 -11.31
N PRO A 838 -28.41 47.00 -12.29
CA PRO A 838 -27.53 47.02 -13.46
C PRO A 838 -26.06 47.28 -13.07
N GLU A 839 -25.15 46.57 -13.70
CA GLU A 839 -23.71 46.67 -13.55
C GLU A 839 -23.05 46.74 -14.95
N GLU A 840 -21.74 46.97 -15.01
CA GLU A 840 -21.03 46.93 -16.30
C GLU A 840 -21.08 45.53 -16.91
N ASN A 841 -21.73 45.40 -18.08
CA ASN A 841 -21.95 44.15 -18.82
C ASN A 841 -22.65 43.03 -18.01
N ARG A 842 -23.31 43.36 -16.90
CA ARG A 842 -23.97 42.40 -16.00
C ARG A 842 -25.19 43.04 -15.34
N VAL A 843 -26.03 42.20 -14.74
CA VAL A 843 -27.10 42.63 -13.82
C VAL A 843 -27.02 41.74 -12.58
N CYS A 844 -26.87 42.36 -11.41
CA CYS A 844 -26.97 41.65 -10.15
C CYS A 844 -28.46 41.45 -9.80
N VAL A 845 -28.90 40.19 -9.74
CA VAL A 845 -30.27 39.82 -9.41
C VAL A 845 -30.35 39.30 -7.98
N ASP A 846 -31.22 39.89 -7.17
CA ASP A 846 -31.64 39.37 -5.86
C ASP A 846 -32.61 38.21 -6.06
N ASN A 847 -32.12 36.99 -5.84
CA ASN A 847 -32.86 35.76 -6.04
C ASN A 847 -34.06 35.65 -5.08
N THR A 848 -34.07 36.38 -3.95
CA THR A 848 -35.21 36.37 -3.01
C THR A 848 -36.45 37.06 -3.60
N LYS A 849 -36.28 37.90 -4.63
CA LYS A 849 -37.39 38.55 -5.35
C LYS A 849 -37.94 37.71 -6.49
N TRP A 850 -37.25 36.63 -6.86
CA TRP A 850 -37.62 35.71 -7.93
C TRP A 850 -37.67 34.26 -7.40
N PRO A 851 -38.54 33.97 -6.41
CA PRO A 851 -38.60 32.63 -5.80
C PRO A 851 -38.98 31.58 -6.85
N GLY A 852 -38.30 30.43 -6.77
CA GLY A 852 -38.43 29.33 -7.74
C GLY A 852 -37.49 29.43 -8.95
N ALA A 853 -36.71 30.52 -9.08
CA ALA A 853 -35.69 30.61 -10.12
C ALA A 853 -34.58 29.57 -9.94
N VAL A 854 -34.08 29.01 -11.04
CA VAL A 854 -32.97 28.04 -11.08
C VAL A 854 -31.84 28.46 -12.02
N ALA A 855 -32.08 29.43 -12.91
CA ALA A 855 -31.06 30.09 -13.74
C ALA A 855 -31.62 31.40 -14.32
N TYR A 856 -30.76 32.14 -15.01
CA TYR A 856 -31.14 33.33 -15.76
C TYR A 856 -30.65 33.24 -17.20
N GLU A 857 -31.54 33.57 -18.13
CA GLU A 857 -31.31 33.57 -19.58
C GLU A 857 -31.35 35.02 -20.08
N THR A 858 -30.29 35.48 -20.74
CA THR A 858 -30.21 36.85 -21.31
C THR A 858 -30.50 36.82 -22.80
N TYR A 859 -31.39 37.70 -23.23
CA TYR A 859 -31.85 37.82 -24.62
C TYR A 859 -31.52 39.18 -25.21
N ASN A 860 -31.27 39.21 -26.52
CA ASN A 860 -31.17 40.45 -27.28
C ASN A 860 -32.56 40.96 -27.72
N ALA A 861 -32.60 42.12 -28.36
CA ALA A 861 -33.85 42.76 -28.78
C ALA A 861 -34.64 41.92 -29.81
N GLU A 862 -33.96 41.06 -30.58
CA GLU A 862 -34.57 40.15 -31.55
C GLU A 862 -35.11 38.85 -30.91
N GLY A 863 -34.97 38.69 -29.58
CA GLY A 863 -35.44 37.50 -28.86
C GLY A 863 -34.52 36.28 -28.99
N LYS A 864 -33.26 36.47 -29.39
CA LYS A 864 -32.24 35.42 -29.40
C LYS A 864 -31.60 35.27 -28.01
N LEU A 865 -31.50 34.04 -27.52
CA LEU A 865 -30.74 33.71 -26.30
C LEU A 865 -29.24 33.91 -26.54
N ILE A 866 -28.65 34.89 -25.84
CA ILE A 866 -27.24 35.26 -26.02
C ILE A 866 -26.36 34.83 -24.85
N ARG A 867 -26.86 34.75 -23.61
CA ARG A 867 -26.09 34.26 -22.44
C ARG A 867 -26.97 33.47 -21.48
N ILE A 868 -26.34 32.59 -20.71
CA ILE A 868 -26.96 31.87 -19.59
C ILE A 868 -26.10 32.15 -18.36
N SER A 869 -26.72 32.35 -17.20
CA SER A 869 -26.00 32.49 -15.93
C SER A 869 -26.57 31.54 -14.90
N VAL A 870 -25.66 30.78 -14.30
CA VAL A 870 -25.96 29.81 -13.23
C VAL A 870 -26.46 30.54 -11.99
N PHE A 871 -27.46 29.97 -11.32
CA PHE A 871 -28.08 30.57 -10.14
C PHE A 871 -27.18 30.56 -8.91
N GLY A 872 -27.20 31.66 -8.16
CA GLY A 872 -26.75 31.72 -6.77
C GLY A 872 -25.28 32.05 -6.56
N LEU A 873 -24.56 32.51 -7.59
CA LEU A 873 -23.11 32.76 -7.52
C LEU A 873 -22.73 34.24 -7.55
N GLY A 874 -23.63 35.12 -7.12
CA GLY A 874 -23.44 36.58 -7.09
C GLY A 874 -23.07 37.18 -5.72
N ASP A 875 -22.73 36.34 -4.74
CA ASP A 875 -22.43 36.75 -3.36
C ASP A 875 -21.25 35.92 -2.81
N ALA A 876 -20.99 35.98 -1.50
CA ALA A 876 -20.04 35.10 -0.81
C ALA A 876 -20.41 33.61 -0.96
N ALA A 877 -19.41 32.72 -0.83
CA ALA A 877 -19.61 31.27 -0.80
C ALA A 877 -20.71 30.88 0.19
N MET A 878 -21.46 29.81 -0.10
CA MET A 878 -22.63 29.35 0.67
C MET A 878 -23.86 30.27 0.67
N SER A 879 -23.81 31.46 0.06
CA SER A 879 -24.98 32.30 -0.19
C SER A 879 -25.46 32.10 -1.62
N SER A 880 -26.75 31.85 -1.78
CA SER A 880 -27.47 31.89 -3.07
C SER A 880 -28.41 33.07 -3.17
N ALA A 881 -28.23 34.12 -2.35
CA ALA A 881 -29.12 35.28 -2.32
C ALA A 881 -29.03 36.13 -3.60
N LYS A 882 -27.89 36.12 -4.28
CA LYS A 882 -27.66 36.93 -5.49
C LYS A 882 -27.09 36.11 -6.63
N THR A 883 -27.31 36.59 -7.85
CA THR A 883 -26.68 36.09 -9.07
C THR A 883 -26.16 37.24 -9.91
N HIS A 884 -24.89 37.20 -10.33
CA HIS A 884 -24.40 38.10 -11.38
C HIS A 884 -24.74 37.50 -12.74
N VAL A 885 -25.75 38.07 -13.39
CA VAL A 885 -26.23 37.62 -14.70
C VAL A 885 -25.48 38.38 -15.79
N LEU A 886 -24.87 37.67 -16.75
CA LEU A 886 -24.19 38.33 -17.86
C LEU A 886 -25.19 39.08 -18.76
N PHE A 887 -24.86 40.34 -19.05
CA PHE A 887 -25.67 41.25 -19.85
C PHE A 887 -24.79 42.06 -20.81
N PRO A 888 -24.16 41.40 -21.81
CA PRO A 888 -23.13 42.01 -22.64
C PRO A 888 -23.68 43.08 -23.58
N SER A 889 -23.13 44.29 -23.50
CA SER A 889 -23.52 45.38 -24.41
C SER A 889 -23.09 45.12 -25.85
N SER A 890 -21.99 44.35 -26.05
CA SER A 890 -21.43 43.98 -27.36
C SER A 890 -22.36 43.11 -28.21
N GLU A 891 -23.34 42.45 -27.60
CA GLU A 891 -24.32 41.59 -28.28
C GLU A 891 -25.76 42.12 -28.20
N ASN A 892 -25.91 43.42 -27.93
CA ASN A 892 -27.20 44.09 -27.83
C ASN A 892 -28.15 43.43 -26.81
N ALA A 893 -27.63 43.04 -25.63
CA ALA A 893 -28.45 42.52 -24.54
C ALA A 893 -29.60 43.48 -24.19
N SER A 894 -30.83 42.93 -24.10
CA SER A 894 -32.07 43.71 -23.99
C SER A 894 -32.91 43.34 -22.76
N TYR A 895 -33.07 42.05 -22.46
CA TYR A 895 -33.84 41.60 -21.29
C TYR A 895 -33.33 40.28 -20.71
N ILE A 896 -33.67 40.01 -19.46
CA ILE A 896 -33.33 38.79 -18.74
C ILE A 896 -34.62 38.05 -18.37
N MET A 897 -34.61 36.74 -18.57
CA MET A 897 -35.66 35.82 -18.12
C MET A 897 -35.12 35.00 -16.94
N ALA A 898 -35.84 35.01 -15.82
CA ALA A 898 -35.69 33.98 -14.78
C ALA A 898 -36.30 32.67 -15.29
N VAL A 899 -35.65 31.54 -15.02
CA VAL A 899 -36.11 30.21 -15.44
C VAL A 899 -36.51 29.37 -14.23
N GLY A 900 -37.67 28.72 -14.27
CA GLY A 900 -38.14 27.77 -13.26
C GLY A 900 -37.70 26.34 -13.54
N TYR A 901 -37.78 25.46 -12.54
CA TYR A 901 -37.33 24.06 -12.67
C TYR A 901 -38.08 23.28 -13.80
N ASP A 902 -39.31 23.67 -14.07
CA ASP A 902 -40.21 23.13 -15.11
C ASP A 902 -39.97 23.73 -16.50
N GLY A 903 -39.06 24.70 -16.61
CA GLY A 903 -38.78 25.44 -17.85
C GLY A 903 -39.69 26.64 -18.09
N LYS A 904 -40.55 27.06 -17.14
CA LYS A 904 -41.26 28.34 -17.26
C LYS A 904 -40.25 29.49 -17.24
N ARG A 905 -40.45 30.48 -18.12
CA ARG A 905 -39.65 31.72 -18.15
C ARG A 905 -40.49 32.91 -17.70
N VAL A 906 -39.95 33.74 -16.81
CA VAL A 906 -40.56 35.02 -16.40
C VAL A 906 -39.55 36.13 -16.63
N LYS A 907 -39.95 37.21 -17.30
CA LYS A 907 -39.08 38.36 -17.53
C LYS A 907 -38.78 39.04 -16.19
N CYS A 908 -37.51 39.09 -15.80
CA CYS A 908 -37.08 39.67 -14.54
C CYS A 908 -36.41 41.04 -14.68
N TYR A 909 -35.85 41.36 -15.85
CA TYR A 909 -35.21 42.64 -16.11
C TYR A 909 -35.34 43.02 -17.59
N GLN A 910 -35.41 44.32 -17.88
CA GLN A 910 -35.40 44.88 -19.24
C GLN A 910 -34.66 46.22 -19.21
N LYS A 911 -33.79 46.44 -20.20
CA LYS A 911 -33.01 47.67 -20.39
C LYS A 911 -33.90 48.85 -20.82
#